data_AF-A0A8D8AR15-F1
#
_entry.id   AF-A0A8D8AR15-F1
#
_cell.length_a   1.000
_cell.length_b   1.000
_cell.length_c   1.000
_cell.angle_alpha   90.00
_cell.angle_beta   90.00
_cell.angle_gamma   90.00
#
_symmetry.space_group_name_H-M   'P 1'
#
loop_
_entity.id
_entity.type
_entity.pdbx_description
1 polymer ?
#
loop_
_entity_poly.entity_id
_entity_poly.type
_entity_poly.pdbx_seq_one_letter_code
_entity_poly.pdbx_strand_id
1 'polypeptide(L)'
;MVQDFQVPFKWKDAFDKGSIFGGRMSLTLSSMVFEKICVLFNIAALQSSLAVTQNLNDDAGLKMAAKLFQQSAGIFFHLKSAAPAAIAQEPTVDLSSDVLCALNSLMLAQAQEIFVFKAIKDNMKDLIIAKLCCQCEEMYSEALKMLQKDSIRSLWEKEWITIVAGKQAGLHALTMFFSSMVAKANKKVGEEISQLQKSVELFKIAQSRMGKSNFLDEYLSKANKNLAEAKKDNDFIYNEMIPDINSLPGPGKAQLAKNLPLSSVMSANFKDVFADLTPVVMYQAMTASETRKTEIVNGEVMKLREGTQSLNTLLSSYNLPAAVETTASGSALPPSLLEKANDVREKGGIDGLQKMVNELPELLNRNREILDEAERMLNEESSADEQLRAKFAEQWTRTPSSKLTQTFRENCATYRKIIDNAINADKTVREKFEQNRRGIEILSMTENEMALEIPSSATKSDMRNSSAAQHLKALMESVNTIKAERDVVESELRSATINLKDQFLAALAADGAINEPAISLSEIRRVLTPLQNQVQDSLSRQEALIQDIKDTHQKFVSETGASGESNEQLFSQLATAYDVFSELQKNLQDGVKFYNDLTQLLIIFQNKISDYCFARKTEKEELMKDLTQQASRQAQSTIPTVPVHMASTSLISEQATAPTPPAHSTPYPLQSQIMPMPGYGANMPYATYAPLPMPQGFNPYATLPYPSMICDRNCLFFHN
;
A
#
# COMPACT_ATOMS: atom_id res chain seq x y z
N MET A 1 5.33 4.74 6.75
CA MET A 1 5.65 3.70 5.75
C MET A 1 4.63 2.60 5.93
N VAL A 2 3.78 2.36 4.93
CA VAL A 2 3.02 1.11 4.90
C VAL A 2 4.08 0.02 4.85
N GLN A 3 4.11 -0.89 5.82
CA GLN A 3 4.91 -2.12 5.67
C GLN A 3 4.46 -2.75 4.37
N ASP A 4 5.34 -2.80 3.36
CA ASP A 4 5.03 -3.42 2.08
C ASP A 4 4.50 -4.83 2.38
N PHE A 5 3.22 -5.04 2.09
CA PHE A 5 2.58 -6.34 2.27
C PHE A 5 3.18 -7.29 1.23
N GLN A 6 4.21 -8.03 1.65
CA GLN A 6 4.95 -8.93 0.78
C GLN A 6 4.27 -10.31 0.78
N VAL A 7 3.30 -10.51 -0.12
CA VAL A 7 2.76 -11.85 -0.41
C VAL A 7 3.66 -12.53 -1.41
N PRO A 8 4.39 -13.61 -1.04
CA PRO A 8 5.24 -14.32 -1.97
C PRO A 8 4.39 -15.19 -2.90
N PHE A 9 4.50 -14.96 -4.21
CA PHE A 9 3.93 -15.82 -5.24
C PHE A 9 5.01 -16.74 -5.80
N LYS A 10 4.80 -18.05 -5.74
CA LYS A 10 5.74 -19.05 -6.26
C LYS A 10 5.14 -19.78 -7.46
N TRP A 11 5.77 -19.58 -8.61
CA TRP A 11 5.41 -20.28 -9.85
C TRP A 11 6.55 -21.20 -10.30
N LYS A 12 6.18 -22.28 -10.99
CA LYS A 12 7.11 -23.20 -11.62
C LYS A 12 7.11 -22.98 -13.12
N ASP A 13 8.23 -23.25 -13.75
CA ASP A 13 8.36 -23.22 -15.19
C ASP A 13 7.43 -24.27 -15.85
N ALA A 14 6.72 -23.86 -16.91
CA ALA A 14 5.75 -24.69 -17.61
C ALA A 14 6.36 -25.84 -18.43
N PHE A 15 7.63 -25.75 -18.80
CA PHE A 15 8.34 -26.71 -19.66
C PHE A 15 9.41 -27.52 -18.92
N ASP A 16 9.61 -27.28 -17.62
CA ASP A 16 10.56 -28.02 -16.81
C ASP A 16 10.17 -29.49 -16.66
N LYS A 17 11.13 -30.37 -16.96
CA LYS A 17 11.01 -31.83 -16.88
C LYS A 17 11.82 -32.41 -15.71
N GLY A 18 12.24 -31.58 -14.75
CA GLY A 18 13.02 -32.01 -13.58
C GLY A 18 14.52 -32.14 -13.86
N SER A 19 15.05 -31.41 -14.85
CA SER A 19 16.47 -31.50 -15.20
C SER A 19 17.34 -30.68 -14.24
N ILE A 20 18.29 -31.35 -13.58
CA ILE A 20 19.27 -30.75 -12.65
C ILE A 20 20.25 -29.80 -13.38
N PHE A 21 20.32 -29.89 -14.71
CA PHE A 21 21.16 -29.05 -15.59
C PHE A 21 20.35 -28.04 -16.43
N GLY A 22 19.05 -27.90 -16.15
CA GLY A 22 18.16 -26.94 -16.81
C GLY A 22 18.11 -25.58 -16.10
N GLY A 23 17.52 -24.58 -16.76
CA GLY A 23 17.33 -23.23 -16.22
C GLY A 23 16.51 -23.19 -14.92
N ARG A 24 16.16 -21.98 -14.47
CA ARG A 24 15.47 -21.77 -13.19
C ARG A 24 14.10 -22.51 -13.16
N MET A 25 13.98 -23.56 -12.34
CA MET A 25 12.77 -24.40 -12.24
C MET A 25 11.56 -23.70 -11.60
N SER A 26 11.82 -22.73 -10.71
CA SER A 26 10.77 -21.97 -10.05
C SER A 26 11.25 -20.58 -9.66
N LEU A 27 10.30 -19.67 -9.59
CA LEU A 27 10.52 -18.28 -9.25
C LEU A 27 9.50 -17.87 -8.18
N THR A 28 10.01 -17.37 -7.06
CA THR A 28 9.20 -16.78 -6.01
C THR A 28 9.44 -15.27 -6.00
N LEU A 29 8.38 -14.47 -6.18
CA LEU A 29 8.43 -13.02 -6.08
C LEU A 29 7.24 -12.48 -5.30
N SER A 30 7.49 -11.45 -4.49
CA SER A 30 6.43 -10.72 -3.79
C SER A 30 5.88 -9.59 -4.66
N SER A 31 5.32 -9.94 -5.82
CA SER A 31 4.82 -8.98 -6.82
C SER A 31 3.49 -9.43 -7.41
N MET A 32 2.46 -8.60 -7.26
CA MET A 32 1.15 -8.82 -7.89
C MET A 32 1.23 -8.79 -9.42
N VAL A 33 2.17 -8.04 -9.99
CA VAL A 33 2.36 -7.98 -11.44
C VAL A 33 2.94 -9.31 -11.96
N PHE A 34 3.87 -9.91 -11.21
CA PHE A 34 4.38 -11.25 -11.51
C PHE A 34 3.28 -12.31 -11.45
N GLU A 35 2.46 -12.30 -10.39
CA GLU A 35 1.29 -13.18 -10.28
C GLU A 35 0.38 -13.06 -11.50
N LYS A 36 0.04 -11.82 -11.90
CA LYS A 36 -0.80 -11.55 -13.07
C LYS A 36 -0.21 -12.11 -14.36
N ILE A 37 1.10 -12.00 -14.56
CA ILE A 37 1.79 -12.55 -15.74
C ILE A 37 1.65 -14.08 -15.81
N CYS A 38 1.89 -14.77 -14.69
CA CYS A 38 1.78 -16.23 -14.63
C CYS A 38 0.32 -16.70 -14.84
N VAL A 39 -0.65 -16.00 -14.24
CA VAL A 39 -2.08 -16.28 -14.47
C VAL A 39 -2.44 -16.08 -15.94
N LEU A 40 -1.99 -15.00 -16.57
CA LEU A 40 -2.21 -14.75 -18.00
C LEU A 40 -1.59 -15.84 -18.88
N PHE A 41 -0.37 -16.30 -18.58
CA PHE A 41 0.26 -17.40 -19.28
C PHE A 41 -0.63 -18.66 -19.23
N ASN A 42 -1.14 -19.01 -18.06
CA ASN A 42 -2.04 -20.14 -17.89
C ASN A 42 -3.38 -19.97 -18.62
N ILE A 43 -3.93 -18.76 -18.66
CA ILE A 43 -5.13 -18.46 -19.46
C ILE A 43 -4.84 -18.72 -20.95
N ALA A 44 -3.70 -18.27 -21.46
CA ALA A 44 -3.32 -18.50 -22.86
C ALA A 44 -3.13 -19.99 -23.16
N ALA A 45 -2.49 -20.74 -22.26
CA ALA A 45 -2.30 -22.19 -22.38
C ALA A 45 -3.63 -22.96 -22.30
N LEU A 46 -4.55 -22.55 -21.41
CA LEU A 46 -5.87 -23.17 -21.31
C LEU A 46 -6.71 -22.88 -22.56
N GLN A 47 -6.66 -21.64 -23.06
CA GLN A 47 -7.36 -21.27 -24.29
C GLN A 47 -6.86 -22.07 -25.50
N SER A 48 -5.54 -22.29 -25.62
CA SER A 48 -5.01 -23.12 -26.71
C SER A 48 -5.43 -24.59 -26.58
N SER A 49 -5.43 -25.14 -25.36
CA SER A 49 -5.93 -26.49 -25.09
C SER A 49 -7.41 -26.63 -25.45
N LEU A 50 -8.25 -25.68 -25.05
CA LEU A 50 -9.67 -25.65 -25.39
C LEU A 50 -9.92 -25.47 -26.89
N ALA A 51 -9.07 -24.73 -27.59
CA ALA A 51 -9.20 -24.53 -29.03
C ALA A 51 -9.06 -25.85 -29.80
N VAL A 52 -8.17 -26.74 -29.33
CA VAL A 52 -7.93 -28.07 -29.92
C VAL A 52 -9.10 -29.02 -29.70
N THR A 53 -9.88 -28.87 -28.62
CA THR A 53 -11.02 -29.74 -28.31
C THR A 53 -12.31 -29.34 -29.03
N GLN A 54 -12.32 -28.22 -29.76
CA GLN A 54 -13.50 -27.77 -30.50
C GLN A 54 -13.82 -28.70 -31.68
N ASN A 55 -15.12 -28.88 -31.96
CA ASN A 55 -15.57 -29.63 -33.12
C ASN A 55 -15.37 -28.81 -34.41
N LEU A 56 -14.38 -29.18 -35.21
CA LEU A 56 -14.09 -28.46 -36.47
C LEU A 56 -15.07 -28.78 -37.61
N ASN A 57 -16.01 -29.71 -37.40
CA ASN A 57 -17.03 -30.07 -38.39
C ASN A 57 -18.25 -29.15 -38.36
N ASP A 58 -18.41 -28.30 -37.34
CA ASP A 58 -19.48 -27.30 -37.25
C ASP A 58 -18.92 -25.87 -37.21
N ASP A 59 -19.76 -24.90 -37.57
CA ASP A 59 -19.33 -23.50 -37.71
C ASP A 59 -19.09 -22.84 -36.35
N ALA A 60 -19.77 -23.31 -35.30
CA ALA A 60 -19.61 -22.79 -33.95
C ALA A 60 -18.23 -23.15 -33.39
N GLY A 61 -17.80 -24.41 -33.55
CA GLY A 61 -16.51 -24.92 -33.13
C GLY A 61 -15.36 -24.29 -33.93
N LEU A 62 -15.49 -24.13 -35.25
CA LEU A 62 -14.52 -23.38 -36.06
C LEU A 62 -14.37 -21.93 -35.57
N LYS A 63 -15.50 -21.23 -35.34
CA LYS A 63 -15.48 -19.85 -34.84
C LYS A 63 -14.84 -19.76 -33.45
N MET A 64 -15.16 -20.70 -32.57
CA MET A 64 -14.64 -20.74 -31.20
C MET A 64 -13.14 -21.07 -31.18
N ALA A 65 -12.69 -22.06 -31.94
CA ALA A 65 -11.28 -22.42 -32.06
C ALA A 65 -10.44 -21.24 -32.60
N ALA A 66 -10.89 -20.60 -33.68
CA ALA A 66 -10.22 -19.43 -34.24
C ALA A 66 -10.16 -18.27 -33.23
N LYS A 67 -11.23 -18.06 -32.45
CA LYS A 67 -11.24 -17.04 -31.39
C LYS A 67 -10.23 -17.37 -30.29
N LEU A 68 -10.26 -18.59 -29.75
CA LEU A 68 -9.41 -19.02 -28.64
C LEU A 68 -7.92 -18.98 -29.01
N PHE A 69 -7.54 -19.46 -30.21
CA PHE A 69 -6.16 -19.36 -30.68
C PHE A 69 -5.69 -17.91 -30.84
N GLN A 70 -6.53 -17.01 -31.36
CA GLN A 70 -6.18 -15.59 -31.48
C GLN A 70 -6.09 -14.88 -30.12
N GLN A 71 -6.92 -15.27 -29.14
CA GLN A 71 -6.83 -14.78 -27.76
C GLN A 71 -5.54 -15.25 -27.09
N SER A 72 -5.22 -16.54 -27.21
CA SER A 72 -3.98 -17.13 -26.72
C SER A 72 -2.74 -16.45 -27.33
N ALA A 73 -2.74 -16.28 -28.66
CA ALA A 73 -1.70 -15.54 -29.37
C ALA A 73 -1.57 -14.10 -28.86
N GLY A 74 -2.68 -13.40 -28.67
CA GLY A 74 -2.73 -12.04 -28.14
C GLY A 74 -2.17 -11.91 -26.72
N ILE A 75 -2.46 -12.86 -25.85
CA ILE A 75 -1.92 -12.89 -24.49
C ILE A 75 -0.40 -13.12 -24.54
N PHE A 76 0.08 -14.14 -25.26
CA PHE A 76 1.53 -14.37 -25.39
C PHE A 76 2.25 -13.16 -26.01
N PHE A 77 1.63 -12.46 -26.95
CA PHE A 77 2.17 -11.22 -27.51
C PHE A 77 2.30 -10.12 -26.45
N HIS A 78 1.28 -9.91 -25.61
CA HIS A 78 1.33 -8.94 -24.51
C HIS A 78 2.41 -9.29 -23.47
N LEU A 79 2.56 -10.57 -23.14
CA LEU A 79 3.55 -11.03 -22.16
C LEU A 79 4.99 -10.74 -22.59
N LYS A 80 5.29 -10.66 -23.89
CA LYS A 80 6.65 -10.36 -24.40
C LYS A 80 7.22 -9.06 -23.82
N SER A 81 6.41 -8.03 -23.67
CA SER A 81 6.82 -6.75 -23.09
C SER A 81 6.51 -6.65 -21.59
N ALA A 82 5.44 -7.30 -21.13
CA ALA A 82 5.03 -7.22 -19.73
C ALA A 82 5.97 -8.00 -18.79
N ALA A 83 6.44 -9.18 -19.21
CA ALA A 83 7.29 -10.03 -18.36
C ALA A 83 8.64 -9.36 -18.02
N PRO A 84 9.41 -8.81 -18.98
CA PRO A 84 10.66 -8.11 -18.67
C PRO A 84 10.46 -6.86 -17.80
N ALA A 85 9.33 -6.16 -17.96
CA ALA A 85 9.02 -4.96 -17.18
C ALA A 85 8.68 -5.28 -15.71
N ALA A 86 8.06 -6.44 -15.46
CA ALA A 86 7.61 -6.85 -14.14
C ALA A 86 8.63 -7.68 -13.36
N ILE A 87 9.54 -8.37 -14.06
CA ILE A 87 10.50 -9.31 -13.49
C ILE A 87 11.91 -8.73 -13.70
N ALA A 88 12.40 -7.99 -12.70
CA ALA A 88 13.72 -7.35 -12.77
C ALA A 88 14.89 -8.36 -12.79
N GLN A 89 14.66 -9.56 -12.27
CA GLN A 89 15.62 -10.66 -12.30
C GLN A 89 15.33 -11.62 -13.45
N GLU A 90 16.20 -12.60 -13.68
CA GLU A 90 15.98 -13.59 -14.74
C GLU A 90 14.68 -14.40 -14.47
N PRO A 91 13.72 -14.41 -15.43
CA PRO A 91 12.47 -15.15 -15.31
C PRO A 91 12.70 -16.67 -15.47
N THR A 92 11.66 -17.44 -15.20
CA THR A 92 11.58 -18.83 -15.69
C THR A 92 11.60 -18.85 -17.22
N VAL A 93 12.05 -19.96 -17.81
CA VAL A 93 12.34 -20.05 -19.26
C VAL A 93 11.07 -19.92 -20.09
N ASP A 94 9.95 -20.43 -19.59
CA ASP A 94 8.60 -20.28 -20.15
C ASP A 94 8.18 -18.81 -20.38
N LEU A 95 8.66 -17.88 -19.54
CA LEU A 95 8.42 -16.44 -19.64
C LEU A 95 9.54 -15.69 -20.36
N SER A 96 10.53 -16.40 -20.92
CA SER A 96 11.55 -15.79 -21.76
C SER A 96 10.96 -15.23 -23.06
N SER A 97 11.60 -14.19 -23.61
CA SER A 97 11.15 -13.56 -24.85
C SER A 97 11.12 -14.54 -26.04
N ASP A 98 12.04 -15.50 -26.10
CA ASP A 98 12.10 -16.48 -27.20
C ASP A 98 10.92 -17.46 -27.13
N VAL A 99 10.59 -17.98 -25.94
CA VAL A 99 9.44 -18.87 -25.73
C VAL A 99 8.14 -18.15 -26.05
N LEU A 100 7.93 -16.94 -25.50
CA LEU A 100 6.72 -16.15 -25.75
C LEU A 100 6.58 -15.80 -27.25
N CYS A 101 7.68 -15.59 -27.97
CA CYS A 101 7.68 -15.42 -29.43
C CYS A 101 7.29 -16.69 -30.19
N ALA A 102 7.84 -17.83 -29.81
CA ALA A 102 7.50 -19.11 -30.44
C ALA A 102 6.02 -19.47 -30.21
N LEU A 103 5.52 -19.35 -28.98
CA LEU A 103 4.13 -19.65 -28.63
C LEU A 103 3.16 -18.69 -29.32
N ASN A 104 3.43 -17.38 -29.32
CA ASN A 104 2.62 -16.41 -30.05
C ASN A 104 2.52 -16.75 -31.54
N SER A 105 3.66 -17.03 -32.19
CA SER A 105 3.70 -17.36 -33.63
C SER A 105 2.94 -18.65 -33.94
N LEU A 106 3.11 -19.67 -33.09
CA LEU A 106 2.43 -20.97 -33.24
C LEU A 106 0.90 -20.84 -33.10
N MET A 107 0.43 -20.15 -32.06
CA MET A 107 -1.01 -19.94 -31.84
C MET A 107 -1.64 -19.14 -32.99
N LEU A 108 -0.93 -18.14 -33.51
CA LEU A 108 -1.41 -17.32 -34.61
C LEU A 108 -1.48 -18.12 -35.92
N ALA A 109 -0.50 -18.98 -36.20
CA ALA A 109 -0.53 -19.91 -37.33
C ALA A 109 -1.69 -20.90 -37.23
N GLN A 110 -1.93 -21.47 -36.04
CA GLN A 110 -3.07 -22.35 -35.80
C GLN A 110 -4.41 -21.64 -35.98
N ALA A 111 -4.54 -20.37 -35.57
CA ALA A 111 -5.74 -19.59 -35.86
C ALA A 111 -5.98 -19.42 -37.37
N GLN A 112 -4.91 -19.14 -38.14
CA GLN A 112 -5.01 -19.03 -39.60
C GLN A 112 -5.39 -20.37 -40.24
N GLU A 113 -4.89 -21.50 -39.70
CA GLU A 113 -5.25 -22.86 -40.15
C GLU A 113 -6.76 -23.10 -40.01
N ILE A 114 -7.39 -22.65 -38.92
CA ILE A 114 -8.85 -22.77 -38.75
C ILE A 114 -9.61 -21.97 -39.83
N PHE A 115 -9.13 -20.79 -40.21
CA PHE A 115 -9.73 -20.03 -41.32
C PHE A 115 -9.57 -20.73 -42.67
N VAL A 116 -8.43 -21.39 -42.91
CA VAL A 116 -8.22 -22.23 -44.10
C VAL A 116 -9.25 -23.36 -44.14
N PHE A 117 -9.38 -24.12 -43.06
CA PHE A 117 -10.37 -25.22 -43.00
C PHE A 117 -11.80 -24.72 -43.16
N LYS A 118 -12.14 -23.56 -42.58
CA LYS A 118 -13.44 -22.94 -42.81
C LYS A 118 -13.65 -22.59 -44.28
N ALA A 119 -12.70 -21.93 -44.92
CA ALA A 119 -12.83 -21.52 -46.32
C ALA A 119 -12.99 -22.72 -47.27
N ILE A 120 -12.29 -23.82 -46.98
CA ILE A 120 -12.43 -25.11 -47.66
C ILE A 120 -13.84 -25.67 -47.47
N LYS A 121 -14.32 -25.75 -46.22
CA LYS A 121 -15.64 -26.29 -45.88
C LYS A 121 -16.78 -25.48 -46.50
N ASP A 122 -16.63 -24.15 -46.55
CA ASP A 122 -17.57 -23.22 -47.17
C ASP A 122 -17.53 -23.27 -48.71
N ASN A 123 -16.63 -24.08 -49.30
CA ASN A 123 -16.40 -24.16 -50.75
C ASN A 123 -16.14 -22.77 -51.37
N MET A 124 -15.31 -21.95 -50.71
CA MET A 124 -14.89 -20.66 -51.26
C MET A 124 -14.12 -20.85 -52.57
N LYS A 125 -13.99 -19.77 -53.36
CA LYS A 125 -13.21 -19.80 -54.62
C LYS A 125 -11.79 -20.32 -54.37
N ASP A 126 -11.31 -21.23 -55.22
CA ASP A 126 -10.00 -21.88 -55.09
C ASP A 126 -8.84 -20.88 -54.91
N LEU A 127 -8.85 -19.76 -55.64
CA LEU A 127 -7.84 -18.71 -55.49
C LEU A 127 -7.81 -18.09 -54.08
N ILE A 128 -8.97 -17.94 -53.43
CA ILE A 128 -9.05 -17.43 -52.06
C ILE A 128 -8.46 -18.45 -51.10
N ILE A 129 -8.81 -19.74 -51.26
CA ILE A 129 -8.26 -20.81 -50.43
C ILE A 129 -6.74 -20.91 -50.61
N ALA A 130 -6.24 -20.85 -51.85
CA ALA A 130 -4.80 -20.84 -52.14
C ALA A 130 -4.08 -19.67 -51.45
N LYS A 131 -4.65 -18.46 -51.46
CA LYS A 131 -4.09 -17.29 -50.74
C LYS A 131 -4.05 -17.47 -49.23
N LEU A 132 -5.10 -18.07 -48.65
CA LEU A 132 -5.16 -18.35 -47.20
C LEU A 132 -4.15 -19.43 -46.80
N CYS A 133 -4.04 -20.51 -47.58
CA CYS A 133 -3.04 -21.57 -47.38
C CYS A 133 -1.62 -21.02 -47.48
N CYS A 134 -1.34 -20.17 -48.47
CA CYS A 134 -0.02 -19.57 -48.67
C CYS A 134 0.39 -18.70 -47.49
N GLN A 135 -0.53 -17.90 -46.96
CA GLN A 135 -0.27 -17.12 -45.75
C GLN A 135 -0.06 -18.02 -44.53
N CYS A 136 -0.86 -19.07 -44.38
CA CYS A 136 -0.78 -19.99 -43.24
C CYS A 136 0.54 -20.78 -43.24
N GLU A 137 1.01 -21.19 -44.41
CA GLU A 137 2.31 -21.83 -44.61
C GLU A 137 3.45 -20.93 -44.12
N GLU A 138 3.45 -19.66 -44.53
CA GLU A 138 4.46 -18.69 -44.10
C GLU A 138 4.44 -18.48 -42.57
N MET A 139 3.25 -18.42 -41.98
CA MET A 139 3.12 -18.29 -40.52
C MET A 139 3.66 -19.52 -39.78
N TYR A 140 3.44 -20.73 -40.30
CA TYR A 140 4.05 -21.94 -39.74
C TYR A 140 5.55 -22.01 -40.01
N SER A 141 6.04 -21.48 -41.14
CA SER A 141 7.48 -21.36 -41.43
C SER A 141 8.17 -20.47 -40.40
N GLU A 142 7.59 -19.32 -40.07
CA GLU A 142 8.09 -18.44 -39.02
C GLU A 142 7.99 -19.08 -37.62
N ALA A 143 6.86 -19.75 -37.31
CA ALA A 143 6.73 -20.49 -36.06
C ALA A 143 7.77 -21.60 -35.93
N LEU A 144 8.06 -22.34 -37.02
CA LEU A 144 9.08 -23.38 -37.05
C LEU A 144 10.48 -22.81 -36.78
N LYS A 145 10.81 -21.69 -37.44
CA LYS A 145 12.08 -20.99 -37.23
C LYS A 145 12.24 -20.55 -35.77
N MET A 146 11.19 -20.05 -35.13
CA MET A 146 11.21 -19.68 -33.72
C MET A 146 11.40 -20.89 -32.81
N LEU A 147 10.66 -21.98 -33.04
CA LEU A 147 10.77 -23.21 -32.25
C LEU A 147 12.15 -23.88 -32.36
N GLN A 148 12.86 -23.68 -33.47
CA GLN A 148 14.17 -24.26 -33.74
C GLN A 148 15.35 -23.45 -33.19
N LYS A 149 15.12 -22.27 -32.61
CA LYS A 149 16.18 -21.48 -31.97
C LYS A 149 16.91 -22.30 -30.90
N ASP A 150 18.24 -22.28 -30.93
CA ASP A 150 19.08 -23.10 -30.04
C ASP A 150 18.80 -22.85 -28.54
N SER A 151 18.40 -21.62 -28.18
CA SER A 151 18.04 -21.22 -26.81
C SER A 151 16.83 -21.98 -26.24
N ILE A 152 15.89 -22.43 -27.08
CA ILE A 152 14.60 -22.99 -26.66
C ILE A 152 14.27 -24.33 -27.29
N ARG A 153 15.04 -24.78 -28.29
CA ARG A 153 14.77 -26.00 -29.07
C ARG A 153 14.63 -27.25 -28.21
N SER A 154 15.44 -27.38 -27.15
CA SER A 154 15.45 -28.54 -26.25
C SER A 154 14.28 -28.58 -25.26
N LEU A 155 13.53 -27.47 -25.12
CA LEU A 155 12.40 -27.36 -24.20
C LEU A 155 11.19 -28.15 -24.69
N TRP A 156 10.98 -28.14 -26.01
CA TRP A 156 9.78 -28.71 -26.63
C TRP A 156 9.75 -30.24 -26.55
N GLU A 157 8.55 -30.80 -26.59
CA GLU A 157 8.39 -32.22 -26.89
C GLU A 157 8.91 -32.52 -28.31
N LYS A 158 9.45 -33.73 -28.52
CA LYS A 158 10.17 -34.10 -29.75
C LYS A 158 9.28 -33.92 -30.99
N GLU A 159 7.98 -34.10 -30.81
CA GLU A 159 6.96 -34.09 -31.85
C GLU A 159 6.54 -32.67 -32.28
N TRP A 160 6.76 -31.64 -31.46
CA TRP A 160 6.26 -30.28 -31.79
C TRP A 160 6.89 -29.75 -33.08
N ILE A 161 8.21 -29.84 -33.19
CA ILE A 161 8.94 -29.33 -34.36
C ILE A 161 8.56 -30.12 -35.62
N THR A 162 8.40 -31.44 -35.52
CA THR A 162 8.06 -32.29 -36.66
C THR A 162 6.59 -32.11 -37.08
N ILE A 163 5.67 -31.93 -36.13
CA ILE A 163 4.27 -31.60 -36.39
C ILE A 163 4.15 -30.23 -37.07
N VAL A 164 4.83 -29.21 -36.57
CA VAL A 164 4.82 -27.87 -37.17
C VAL A 164 5.42 -27.88 -38.57
N ALA A 165 6.53 -28.57 -38.78
CA ALA A 165 7.14 -28.75 -40.10
C ALA A 165 6.25 -29.57 -41.07
N GLY A 166 5.47 -30.50 -40.55
CA GLY A 166 4.48 -31.27 -41.30
C GLY A 166 3.28 -30.44 -41.72
N LYS A 167 2.74 -29.61 -40.81
CA LYS A 167 1.67 -28.64 -41.10
C LYS A 167 2.10 -27.59 -42.12
N GLN A 168 3.30 -27.04 -41.98
CA GLN A 168 3.90 -26.13 -42.96
C GLN A 168 3.93 -26.75 -44.36
N ALA A 169 4.49 -27.96 -44.49
CA ALA A 169 4.53 -28.68 -45.77
C ALA A 169 3.12 -29.01 -46.31
N GLY A 170 2.18 -29.38 -45.44
CA GLY A 170 0.80 -29.68 -45.81
C GLY A 170 0.05 -28.45 -46.35
N LEU A 171 0.24 -27.28 -45.74
CA LEU A 171 -0.34 -26.02 -46.21
C LEU A 171 0.32 -25.52 -47.50
N HIS A 172 1.62 -25.78 -47.68
CA HIS A 172 2.26 -25.57 -48.97
C HIS A 172 1.65 -26.50 -50.04
N ALA A 173 1.44 -27.78 -49.73
CA ALA A 173 0.82 -28.74 -50.63
C ALA A 173 -0.60 -28.32 -51.02
N LEU A 174 -1.40 -27.83 -50.07
CA LEU A 174 -2.73 -27.26 -50.30
C LEU A 174 -2.67 -25.99 -51.15
N THR A 175 -1.69 -25.12 -50.92
CA THR A 175 -1.47 -23.92 -51.77
C THR A 175 -1.26 -24.32 -53.23
N MET A 176 -0.41 -25.31 -53.48
CA MET A 176 -0.16 -25.84 -54.83
C MET A 176 -1.39 -26.53 -55.42
N PHE A 177 -2.11 -27.32 -54.62
CA PHE A 177 -3.34 -28.00 -55.04
C PHE A 177 -4.40 -26.99 -55.50
N PHE A 178 -4.77 -26.01 -54.66
CA PHE A 178 -5.80 -25.04 -55.03
C PHE A 178 -5.34 -24.09 -56.14
N SER A 179 -4.04 -23.77 -56.23
CA SER A 179 -3.50 -23.03 -57.38
C SER A 179 -3.68 -23.82 -58.69
N SER A 180 -3.48 -25.14 -58.65
CA SER A 180 -3.69 -25.99 -59.84
C SER A 180 -5.15 -26.04 -60.28
N MET A 181 -6.10 -25.97 -59.33
CA MET A 181 -7.53 -25.86 -59.64
C MET A 181 -7.84 -24.53 -60.34
N VAL A 182 -7.16 -23.44 -59.96
CA VAL A 182 -7.26 -22.15 -60.66
C VAL A 182 -6.65 -22.24 -62.07
N ALA A 183 -5.49 -22.89 -62.23
CA ALA A 183 -4.88 -23.10 -63.54
C ALA A 183 -5.79 -23.93 -64.46
N LYS A 184 -6.37 -25.01 -63.94
CA LYS A 184 -7.38 -25.85 -64.61
C LYS A 184 -8.57 -25.03 -65.10
N ALA A 185 -9.16 -24.20 -64.22
CA ALA A 185 -10.29 -23.34 -64.55
C ALA A 185 -9.95 -22.32 -65.65
N ASN A 186 -8.69 -21.88 -65.70
CA ASN A 186 -8.16 -20.98 -66.73
C ASN A 186 -7.62 -21.69 -67.98
N LYS A 187 -7.79 -23.02 -68.08
CA LYS A 187 -7.32 -23.86 -69.19
C LYS A 187 -5.80 -23.76 -69.42
N LYS A 188 -5.03 -23.64 -68.34
CA LYS A 188 -3.57 -23.63 -68.37
C LYS A 188 -3.04 -24.98 -67.89
N VAL A 189 -3.03 -25.96 -68.78
CA VAL A 189 -2.80 -27.37 -68.44
C VAL A 189 -1.36 -27.63 -68.01
N GLY A 190 -0.38 -26.96 -68.63
CA GLY A 190 1.02 -27.04 -68.22
C GLY A 190 1.24 -26.55 -66.78
N GLU A 191 0.65 -25.39 -66.44
CA GLU A 191 0.71 -24.82 -65.07
C GLU A 191 0.01 -25.74 -64.06
N GLU A 192 -1.16 -26.30 -64.41
CA GLU A 192 -1.91 -27.26 -63.60
C GLU A 192 -1.05 -28.49 -63.25
N ILE A 193 -0.42 -29.12 -64.25
CA ILE A 193 0.40 -30.31 -64.05
C ILE A 193 1.61 -30.01 -63.16
N SER A 194 2.32 -28.90 -63.41
CA SER A 194 3.51 -28.50 -62.64
C SER A 194 3.17 -28.32 -61.15
N GLN A 195 2.07 -27.63 -60.86
CA GLN A 195 1.60 -27.40 -59.49
C GLN A 195 1.08 -28.68 -58.82
N LEU A 196 0.36 -29.56 -59.54
CA LEU A 196 -0.09 -30.84 -59.01
C LEU A 196 1.07 -31.79 -58.70
N GLN A 197 2.12 -31.82 -59.53
CA GLN A 197 3.33 -32.60 -59.25
C GLN A 197 3.97 -32.13 -57.94
N LYS A 198 4.13 -30.81 -57.76
CA LYS A 198 4.69 -30.26 -56.53
C LYS A 198 3.79 -30.52 -55.31
N SER A 199 2.47 -30.41 -55.49
CA SER A 199 1.48 -30.69 -54.44
C SER A 199 1.59 -32.12 -53.92
N VAL A 200 1.62 -33.12 -54.81
CA VAL A 200 1.76 -34.54 -54.44
C VAL A 200 3.07 -34.83 -53.70
N GLU A 201 4.19 -34.23 -54.13
CA GLU A 201 5.48 -34.32 -53.43
C GLU A 201 5.38 -33.78 -52.00
N LEU A 202 4.84 -32.56 -51.85
CA LEU A 202 4.72 -31.88 -50.56
C LEU A 202 3.77 -32.59 -49.59
N PHE A 203 2.66 -33.18 -50.07
CA PHE A 203 1.77 -33.99 -49.22
C PHE A 203 2.49 -35.22 -48.63
N LYS A 204 3.33 -35.90 -49.43
CA LYS A 204 4.13 -37.03 -48.93
C LYS A 204 5.17 -36.58 -47.90
N ILE A 205 5.82 -35.45 -48.13
CA ILE A 205 6.73 -34.82 -47.15
C ILE A 205 5.97 -34.47 -45.87
N ALA A 206 4.77 -33.91 -45.97
CA ALA A 206 3.93 -33.57 -44.83
C ALA A 206 3.57 -34.81 -44.00
N GLN A 207 3.08 -35.88 -44.63
CA GLN A 207 2.76 -37.15 -43.95
C GLN A 207 3.99 -37.76 -43.25
N SER A 208 5.15 -37.73 -43.91
CA SER A 208 6.41 -38.21 -43.34
C SER A 208 6.84 -37.42 -42.11
N ARG A 209 6.82 -36.08 -42.18
CA ARG A 209 7.17 -35.20 -41.04
C ARG A 209 6.18 -35.33 -39.88
N MET A 210 4.89 -35.46 -40.18
CA MET A 210 3.84 -35.66 -39.16
C MET A 210 3.90 -37.04 -38.49
N GLY A 211 4.55 -38.03 -39.11
CA GLY A 211 4.46 -39.43 -38.68
C GLY A 211 3.05 -40.03 -38.83
N LYS A 212 2.22 -39.46 -39.73
CA LYS A 212 0.81 -39.85 -39.92
C LYS A 212 0.50 -40.00 -41.40
N SER A 213 0.33 -41.24 -41.85
CA SER A 213 0.04 -41.56 -43.27
C SER A 213 -1.33 -41.06 -43.73
N ASN A 214 -2.28 -40.83 -42.82
CA ASN A 214 -3.61 -40.32 -43.14
C ASN A 214 -3.71 -38.78 -43.11
N PHE A 215 -2.62 -38.06 -42.80
CA PHE A 215 -2.65 -36.60 -42.74
C PHE A 215 -2.92 -36.01 -44.14
N LEU A 216 -4.04 -35.29 -44.27
CA LEU A 216 -4.52 -34.70 -45.53
C LEU A 216 -4.65 -35.69 -46.71
N ASP A 217 -4.88 -36.98 -46.41
CA ASP A 217 -4.90 -38.06 -47.41
C ASP A 217 -6.02 -37.90 -48.46
N GLU A 218 -7.14 -37.30 -48.07
CA GLU A 218 -8.22 -36.94 -49.00
C GLU A 218 -7.73 -36.02 -50.13
N TYR A 219 -6.94 -34.99 -49.77
CA TYR A 219 -6.39 -34.04 -50.74
C TYR A 219 -5.24 -34.63 -51.54
N LEU A 220 -4.41 -35.48 -50.93
CA LEU A 220 -3.39 -36.23 -51.66
C LEU A 220 -4.03 -37.14 -52.72
N SER A 221 -5.11 -37.84 -52.36
CA SER A 221 -5.86 -38.70 -53.30
C SER A 221 -6.47 -37.89 -54.44
N LYS A 222 -7.10 -36.74 -54.14
CA LYS A 222 -7.61 -35.79 -55.15
C LYS A 222 -6.50 -35.27 -56.06
N ALA A 223 -5.36 -34.87 -55.49
CA ALA A 223 -4.21 -34.36 -56.25
C ALA A 223 -3.63 -35.42 -57.20
N ASN A 224 -3.47 -36.67 -56.75
CA ASN A 224 -3.02 -37.77 -57.61
C ASN A 224 -3.98 -38.06 -58.75
N LYS A 225 -5.30 -38.09 -58.48
CA LYS A 225 -6.32 -38.28 -59.50
C LYS A 225 -6.29 -37.17 -60.54
N ASN A 226 -6.33 -35.90 -60.10
CA ASN A 226 -6.28 -34.74 -60.98
C ASN A 226 -4.99 -34.72 -61.80
N LEU A 227 -3.85 -35.11 -61.21
CA LEU A 227 -2.57 -35.17 -61.90
C LEU A 227 -2.56 -36.22 -63.01
N ALA A 228 -3.12 -37.40 -62.75
CA ALA A 228 -3.23 -38.46 -63.74
C ALA A 228 -4.15 -38.07 -64.90
N GLU A 229 -5.27 -37.43 -64.60
CA GLU A 229 -6.21 -36.89 -65.60
C GLU A 229 -5.57 -35.79 -66.44
N ALA A 230 -5.00 -34.75 -65.80
CA ALA A 230 -4.37 -33.63 -66.50
C ALA A 230 -3.20 -34.07 -67.38
N LYS A 231 -2.35 -34.99 -66.90
CA LYS A 231 -1.26 -35.56 -67.70
C LYS A 231 -1.77 -36.31 -68.92
N LYS A 232 -2.76 -37.18 -68.72
CA LYS A 232 -3.38 -37.91 -69.83
C LYS A 232 -3.93 -36.94 -70.86
N ASP A 233 -4.72 -35.95 -70.45
CA ASP A 233 -5.31 -34.99 -71.38
C ASP A 233 -4.24 -34.13 -72.07
N ASN A 234 -3.15 -33.76 -71.37
CA ASN A 234 -2.05 -33.02 -71.98
C ASN A 234 -1.29 -33.86 -73.01
N ASP A 235 -1.05 -35.14 -72.74
CA ASP A 235 -0.32 -36.06 -73.62
C ASP A 235 -1.12 -36.39 -74.91
N PHE A 236 -2.46 -36.36 -74.85
CA PHE A 236 -3.32 -36.73 -75.99
C PHE A 236 -3.99 -35.54 -76.70
N ILE A 237 -4.23 -34.42 -76.01
CA ILE A 237 -5.07 -33.32 -76.51
C ILE A 237 -4.29 -32.00 -76.58
N TYR A 238 -3.76 -31.52 -75.46
CA TYR A 238 -3.28 -30.13 -75.35
C TYR A 238 -1.82 -29.94 -75.75
N ASN A 239 -0.94 -30.90 -75.44
CA ASN A 239 0.51 -30.86 -75.67
C ASN A 239 1.18 -29.56 -75.17
N GLU A 240 0.69 -28.99 -74.06
CA GLU A 240 1.32 -27.83 -73.45
C GLU A 240 2.66 -28.21 -72.81
N MET A 241 3.64 -27.31 -72.90
CA MET A 241 4.90 -27.47 -72.16
C MET A 241 4.63 -27.30 -70.66
N ILE A 242 5.18 -28.20 -69.85
CA ILE A 242 5.10 -28.11 -68.39
C ILE A 242 6.19 -27.12 -67.93
N PRO A 243 5.83 -25.94 -67.38
CA PRO A 243 6.79 -24.96 -66.91
C PRO A 243 7.45 -25.40 -65.59
N ASP A 244 8.66 -24.89 -65.32
CA ASP A 244 9.30 -25.07 -64.02
C ASP A 244 8.46 -24.41 -62.91
N ILE A 245 8.28 -25.09 -61.78
CA ILE A 245 7.45 -24.63 -60.67
C ILE A 245 7.93 -23.28 -60.11
N ASN A 246 9.25 -23.04 -60.12
CA ASN A 246 9.83 -21.79 -59.63
C ASN A 246 9.59 -20.60 -60.56
N SER A 247 9.21 -20.85 -61.82
CA SER A 247 8.90 -19.81 -62.80
C SER A 247 7.44 -19.31 -62.69
N LEU A 248 6.60 -20.02 -61.93
CA LEU A 248 5.18 -19.69 -61.79
C LEU A 248 4.95 -18.61 -60.72
N PRO A 249 4.05 -17.64 -60.95
CA PRO A 249 3.67 -16.67 -59.94
C PRO A 249 2.87 -17.35 -58.82
N GLY A 250 3.15 -16.99 -57.56
CA GLY A 250 2.37 -17.44 -56.41
C GLY A 250 0.94 -16.87 -56.41
N PRO A 251 -0.02 -17.50 -55.70
CA PRO A 251 -1.42 -17.07 -55.69
C PRO A 251 -1.68 -15.74 -54.97
N GLY A 252 -0.67 -15.17 -54.30
CA GLY A 252 -0.78 -14.08 -53.33
C GLY A 252 -1.04 -14.61 -51.91
N LYS A 253 -1.19 -13.71 -50.95
CA LYS A 253 -1.36 -14.05 -49.52
C LYS A 253 -2.58 -13.34 -48.93
N ALA A 254 -3.27 -13.99 -47.99
CA ALA A 254 -4.39 -13.41 -47.26
C ALA A 254 -4.33 -13.81 -45.78
N GLN A 255 -4.17 -12.83 -44.89
CA GLN A 255 -4.16 -13.05 -43.44
C GLN A 255 -5.50 -12.65 -42.82
N LEU A 256 -6.11 -13.57 -42.07
CA LEU A 256 -7.33 -13.32 -41.30
C LEU A 256 -7.08 -13.38 -39.79
N ALA A 257 -6.14 -14.22 -39.35
CA ALA A 257 -5.76 -14.32 -37.96
C ALA A 257 -4.96 -13.09 -37.48
N LYS A 258 -5.29 -12.60 -36.29
CA LYS A 258 -4.60 -11.49 -35.63
C LYS A 258 -4.43 -11.74 -34.13
N ASN A 259 -3.42 -11.12 -33.53
CA ASN A 259 -3.28 -11.05 -32.08
C ASN A 259 -4.45 -10.21 -31.53
N LEU A 260 -5.32 -10.80 -30.72
CA LEU A 260 -6.42 -10.05 -30.12
C LEU A 260 -5.92 -9.22 -28.93
N PRO A 261 -6.32 -7.93 -28.80
CA PRO A 261 -5.97 -7.12 -27.65
C PRO A 261 -6.44 -7.75 -26.34
N LEU A 262 -5.67 -7.51 -25.28
CA LEU A 262 -6.03 -7.93 -23.93
C LEU A 262 -7.26 -7.16 -23.46
N SER A 263 -8.32 -7.89 -23.08
CA SER A 263 -9.46 -7.26 -22.40
C SER A 263 -9.08 -6.92 -20.95
N SER A 264 -9.54 -5.77 -20.46
CA SER A 264 -9.39 -5.41 -19.04
C SER A 264 -10.13 -6.38 -18.12
N VAL A 265 -11.25 -6.93 -18.61
CA VAL A 265 -12.06 -7.94 -17.94
C VAL A 265 -12.18 -9.17 -18.85
N MET A 266 -11.73 -10.33 -18.36
CA MET A 266 -11.74 -11.57 -19.16
C MET A 266 -12.89 -12.52 -18.83
N SER A 267 -13.54 -12.36 -17.68
CA SER A 267 -14.70 -13.18 -17.29
C SER A 267 -16.02 -12.53 -17.72
N ALA A 268 -17.02 -13.33 -18.05
CA ALA A 268 -18.29 -12.85 -18.58
C ALA A 268 -19.15 -12.10 -17.54
N ASN A 269 -19.02 -12.45 -16.25
CA ASN A 269 -19.79 -11.89 -15.13
C ASN A 269 -18.87 -11.35 -14.04
N PHE A 270 -17.91 -10.51 -14.42
CA PHE A 270 -16.96 -9.96 -13.47
C PHE A 270 -17.66 -9.06 -12.45
N LYS A 271 -17.43 -9.34 -11.17
CA LYS A 271 -17.79 -8.48 -10.05
C LYS A 271 -16.52 -8.22 -9.26
N ASP A 272 -16.18 -6.95 -9.09
CA ASP A 272 -15.07 -6.57 -8.22
C ASP A 272 -15.50 -6.78 -6.76
N VAL A 273 -14.80 -7.67 -6.05
CA VAL A 273 -15.05 -7.95 -4.63
C VAL A 273 -14.57 -6.81 -3.74
N PHE A 274 -13.78 -5.88 -4.28
CA PHE A 274 -13.24 -4.71 -3.59
C PHE A 274 -13.83 -3.39 -4.11
N ALA A 275 -14.97 -3.42 -4.81
CA ALA A 275 -15.60 -2.21 -5.37
C ALA A 275 -15.85 -1.10 -4.34
N ASP A 276 -16.18 -1.49 -3.09
CA ASP A 276 -16.43 -0.56 -1.99
C ASP A 276 -15.15 -0.14 -1.25
N LEU A 277 -14.00 -0.77 -1.56
CA LEU A 277 -12.73 -0.47 -0.91
C LEU A 277 -12.16 0.83 -1.48
N THR A 278 -11.94 1.80 -0.59
CA THR A 278 -11.33 3.08 -0.99
C THR A 278 -9.86 2.87 -1.38
N PRO A 279 -9.40 3.37 -2.54
CA PRO A 279 -8.01 3.23 -2.97
C PRO A 279 -7.02 3.80 -1.95
N VAL A 280 -5.88 3.14 -1.73
CA VAL A 280 -4.85 3.61 -0.77
C VAL A 280 -4.36 5.02 -1.10
N VAL A 281 -4.20 5.31 -2.40
CA VAL A 281 -3.80 6.64 -2.88
C VAL A 281 -4.77 7.74 -2.45
N MET A 282 -6.05 7.40 -2.29
CA MET A 282 -7.08 8.32 -1.81
C MET A 282 -6.88 8.64 -0.32
N TYR A 283 -6.63 7.62 0.50
CA TYR A 283 -6.33 7.81 1.92
C TYR A 283 -5.06 8.64 2.11
N GLN A 284 -3.99 8.32 1.38
CA GLN A 284 -2.73 9.06 1.42
C GLN A 284 -2.92 10.54 1.03
N ALA A 285 -3.67 10.80 -0.04
CA ALA A 285 -3.96 12.16 -0.48
C ALA A 285 -4.75 12.96 0.57
N MET A 286 -5.78 12.34 1.17
CA MET A 286 -6.57 12.94 2.24
C MET A 286 -5.70 13.27 3.46
N THR A 287 -4.88 12.32 3.94
CA THR A 287 -3.97 12.56 5.09
C THR A 287 -2.97 13.67 4.79
N ALA A 288 -2.32 13.66 3.62
CA ALA A 288 -1.35 14.69 3.25
C ALA A 288 -1.99 16.09 3.18
N SER A 289 -3.21 16.18 2.65
CA SER A 289 -3.94 17.46 2.57
C SER A 289 -4.30 18.02 3.94
N GLU A 290 -4.69 17.15 4.88
CA GLU A 290 -5.04 17.54 6.24
C GLU A 290 -3.80 17.97 7.04
N THR A 291 -2.68 17.26 6.90
CA THR A 291 -1.39 17.68 7.48
C THR A 291 -1.01 19.07 6.98
N ARG A 292 -1.11 19.32 5.67
CA ARG A 292 -0.76 20.63 5.08
C ARG A 292 -1.66 21.75 5.58
N LYS A 293 -2.97 21.52 5.66
CA LYS A 293 -3.92 22.48 6.24
C LYS A 293 -3.52 22.81 7.67
N THR A 294 -3.23 21.79 8.48
CA THR A 294 -2.86 21.94 9.89
C THR A 294 -1.58 22.76 10.05
N GLU A 295 -0.57 22.54 9.21
CA GLU A 295 0.67 23.33 9.22
C GLU A 295 0.42 24.83 8.96
N ILE A 296 -0.41 25.15 7.95
CA ILE A 296 -0.75 26.54 7.62
C ILE A 296 -1.54 27.19 8.76
N VAL A 297 -2.57 26.51 9.27
CA VAL A 297 -3.39 26.98 10.39
C VAL A 297 -2.52 27.24 11.62
N ASN A 298 -1.63 26.31 11.98
CA ASN A 298 -0.73 26.48 13.12
C ASN A 298 0.21 27.68 12.92
N GLY A 299 0.72 27.89 11.71
CA GLY A 299 1.56 29.05 11.39
C GLY A 299 0.83 30.38 11.61
N GLU A 300 -0.41 30.51 11.17
CA GLU A 300 -1.21 31.73 11.36
C GLU A 300 -1.60 31.95 12.83
N VAL A 301 -1.97 30.88 13.54
CA VAL A 301 -2.29 30.98 14.98
C VAL A 301 -1.06 31.40 15.78
N MET A 302 0.14 30.91 15.44
CA MET A 302 1.37 31.34 16.09
C MET A 302 1.61 32.84 15.92
N LYS A 303 1.43 33.39 14.71
CA LYS A 303 1.56 34.85 14.48
C LYS A 303 0.60 35.66 15.34
N LEU A 304 -0.66 35.24 15.45
CA LEU A 304 -1.65 35.92 16.30
C LEU A 304 -1.21 35.94 17.77
N ARG A 305 -0.75 34.80 18.28
CA ARG A 305 -0.30 34.66 19.67
C ARG A 305 0.96 35.49 19.96
N GLU A 306 1.95 35.45 19.06
CA GLU A 306 3.16 36.27 19.16
C GLU A 306 2.84 37.77 19.13
N GLY A 307 1.93 38.18 18.25
CA GLY A 307 1.43 39.56 18.20
C GLY A 307 0.82 39.99 19.53
N THR A 308 -0.06 39.17 20.10
CA THR A 308 -0.74 39.47 21.37
C THR A 308 0.25 39.53 22.54
N GLN A 309 1.20 38.60 22.59
CA GLN A 309 2.24 38.58 23.61
C GLN A 309 3.14 39.83 23.55
N SER A 310 3.51 40.25 22.35
CA SER A 310 4.31 41.46 22.13
C SER A 310 3.58 42.72 22.61
N LEU A 311 2.27 42.80 22.33
CA LEU A 311 1.41 43.89 22.79
C LEU A 311 1.29 43.90 24.32
N ASN A 312 1.07 42.76 24.96
CA ASN A 312 0.99 42.66 26.44
C ASN A 312 2.29 43.10 27.13
N THR A 313 3.44 42.65 26.61
CA THR A 313 4.76 43.04 27.14
C THR A 313 4.95 44.56 27.12
N LEU A 314 4.57 45.22 26.02
CA LEU A 314 4.65 46.68 25.90
C LEU A 314 3.74 47.39 26.91
N LEU A 315 2.49 46.95 27.04
CA LEU A 315 1.52 47.57 27.97
C LEU A 315 1.98 47.44 29.42
N SER A 316 2.50 46.27 29.81
CA SER A 316 3.06 46.04 31.14
C SER A 316 4.26 46.97 31.41
N SER A 317 5.13 47.20 30.43
CA SER A 317 6.29 48.11 30.57
C SER A 317 5.90 49.58 30.80
N TYR A 318 4.70 49.97 30.38
CA TYR A 318 4.14 51.31 30.59
C TYR A 318 3.11 51.36 31.73
N ASN A 319 2.92 50.26 32.45
CA ASN A 319 1.90 50.11 33.49
C ASN A 319 0.48 50.48 33.00
N LEU A 320 0.20 50.23 31.72
CA LEU A 320 -1.11 50.50 31.11
C LEU A 320 -2.00 49.25 31.17
N PRO A 321 -3.32 49.39 31.40
CA PRO A 321 -4.08 50.65 31.54
C PRO A 321 -4.03 51.29 32.95
N ALA A 322 -3.45 50.61 33.95
CA ALA A 322 -3.48 51.01 35.36
C ALA A 322 -3.01 52.46 35.62
N ALA A 323 -2.01 52.95 34.88
CA ALA A 323 -1.42 54.28 35.04
C ALA A 323 -2.37 55.45 34.68
N VAL A 324 -3.40 55.21 33.86
CA VAL A 324 -4.32 56.26 33.38
C VAL A 324 -5.72 56.17 34.01
N GLU A 325 -5.96 55.13 34.81
CA GLU A 325 -7.25 54.88 35.43
C GLU A 325 -7.45 55.69 36.71
N THR A 326 -8.71 56.07 36.97
CA THR A 326 -9.08 56.85 38.16
C THR A 326 -9.67 55.91 39.18
N THR A 327 -9.05 55.82 40.36
CA THR A 327 -9.61 55.03 41.46
C THR A 327 -10.85 55.73 42.04
N ALA A 328 -11.90 54.97 42.34
CA ALA A 328 -13.11 55.51 42.96
C ALA A 328 -12.80 56.05 44.37
N SER A 329 -13.57 57.03 44.86
CA SER A 329 -13.41 57.59 46.21
C SER A 329 -13.48 56.48 47.28
N GLY A 330 -12.32 56.11 47.83
CA GLY A 330 -12.20 55.04 48.84
C GLY A 330 -11.59 53.72 48.34
N SER A 331 -11.38 53.54 47.04
CA SER A 331 -10.68 52.36 46.49
C SER A 331 -9.20 52.65 46.24
N ALA A 332 -8.32 51.75 46.70
CA ALA A 332 -6.87 51.84 46.53
C ALA A 332 -6.39 51.30 45.16
N LEU A 333 -7.27 50.63 44.40
CA LEU A 333 -6.92 49.89 43.18
C LEU A 333 -7.54 50.51 41.90
N PRO A 334 -6.81 50.50 40.78
CA PRO A 334 -7.36 50.77 39.45
C PRO A 334 -8.47 49.78 39.05
N PRO A 335 -9.57 50.22 38.41
CA PRO A 335 -10.66 49.35 37.94
C PRO A 335 -10.23 48.15 37.09
N SER A 336 -9.26 48.29 36.20
CA SER A 336 -8.75 47.17 35.38
C SER A 336 -8.08 46.08 36.22
N LEU A 337 -7.34 46.45 37.26
CA LEU A 337 -6.75 45.50 38.18
C LEU A 337 -7.82 44.84 39.05
N LEU A 338 -8.88 45.58 39.40
CA LEU A 338 -10.03 45.02 40.11
C LEU A 338 -10.78 43.99 39.25
N GLU A 339 -10.99 44.28 37.96
CA GLU A 339 -11.60 43.37 36.99
C GLU A 339 -10.74 42.12 36.79
N LYS A 340 -9.42 42.28 36.61
CA LYS A 340 -8.46 41.18 36.54
C LYS A 340 -8.48 40.31 37.80
N ALA A 341 -8.54 40.93 38.98
CA ALA A 341 -8.64 40.22 40.25
C ALA A 341 -9.99 39.48 40.40
N ASN A 342 -11.09 40.07 39.94
CA ASN A 342 -12.39 39.40 39.87
C ASN A 342 -12.33 38.16 38.96
N ASP A 343 -11.79 38.29 37.75
CA ASP A 343 -11.63 37.18 36.81
C ASP A 343 -10.76 36.06 37.41
N VAL A 344 -9.63 36.41 38.04
CA VAL A 344 -8.77 35.44 38.77
C VAL A 344 -9.57 34.71 39.84
N ARG A 345 -10.36 35.42 40.67
CA ARG A 345 -11.20 34.81 41.71
C ARG A 345 -12.30 33.91 41.15
N GLU A 346 -13.00 34.35 40.11
CA GLU A 346 -14.03 33.55 39.42
C GLU A 346 -13.45 32.25 38.84
N LYS A 347 -12.20 32.32 38.36
CA LYS A 347 -11.43 31.18 37.85
C LYS A 347 -10.78 30.31 38.92
N GLY A 348 -11.12 30.52 40.19
CA GLY A 348 -10.66 29.71 41.32
C GLY A 348 -9.38 30.20 41.99
N GLY A 349 -8.86 31.36 41.60
CA GLY A 349 -7.69 31.99 42.19
C GLY A 349 -6.43 31.14 42.17
N ILE A 350 -5.50 31.46 43.06
CA ILE A 350 -4.26 30.71 43.26
C ILE A 350 -4.52 29.24 43.63
N ASP A 351 -5.56 28.96 44.42
CA ASP A 351 -5.91 27.60 44.85
C ASP A 351 -6.32 26.71 43.67
N GLY A 352 -7.07 27.26 42.70
CA GLY A 352 -7.44 26.58 41.47
C GLY A 352 -6.23 26.20 40.62
N LEU A 353 -5.28 27.12 40.43
CA LEU A 353 -4.01 26.83 39.75
C LEU A 353 -3.20 25.80 40.53
N GLN A 354 -3.05 25.96 41.85
CA GLN A 354 -2.28 25.06 42.70
C GLN A 354 -2.83 23.63 42.63
N LYS A 355 -4.16 23.48 42.60
CA LYS A 355 -4.81 22.17 42.42
C LYS A 355 -4.40 21.52 41.09
N MET A 356 -4.47 22.24 39.98
CA MET A 356 -4.08 21.72 38.67
C MET A 356 -2.57 21.40 38.60
N VAL A 357 -1.71 22.24 39.18
CA VAL A 357 -0.26 22.00 39.29
C VAL A 357 0.06 20.75 40.11
N ASN A 358 -0.78 20.43 41.09
CA ASN A 358 -0.65 19.22 41.93
C ASN A 358 -1.26 17.98 41.26
N GLU A 359 -2.20 18.14 40.33
CA GLU A 359 -2.83 17.06 39.57
C GLU A 359 -1.93 16.51 38.44
N LEU A 360 -1.16 17.38 37.76
CA LEU A 360 -0.29 16.95 36.64
C LEU A 360 0.67 15.79 37.00
N PRO A 361 1.38 15.81 38.15
CA PRO A 361 2.23 14.68 38.55
C PRO A 361 1.48 13.36 38.71
N GLU A 362 0.22 13.38 39.19
CA GLU A 362 -0.60 12.18 39.34
C GLU A 362 -0.97 11.60 37.96
N LEU A 363 -1.38 12.48 37.03
CA LEU A 363 -1.70 12.09 35.65
C LEU A 363 -0.46 11.57 34.90
N LEU A 364 0.70 12.19 35.09
CA LEU A 364 1.99 11.72 34.56
C LEU A 364 2.33 10.33 35.09
N ASN A 365 2.24 10.12 36.40
CA ASN A 365 2.53 8.83 37.03
C ASN A 365 1.61 7.73 36.51
N ARG A 366 0.31 8.00 36.37
CA ARG A 366 -0.64 7.06 35.77
C ARG A 366 -0.20 6.62 34.37
N ASN A 367 0.18 7.57 33.51
CA ASN A 367 0.65 7.24 32.16
C ASN A 367 1.96 6.44 32.17
N ARG A 368 2.90 6.79 33.06
CA ARG A 368 4.15 6.02 33.25
C ARG A 368 3.87 4.59 33.68
N GLU A 369 3.01 4.39 34.68
CA GLU A 369 2.67 3.05 35.20
C GLU A 369 2.05 2.16 34.10
N ILE A 370 1.15 2.71 33.27
CA ILE A 370 0.55 1.94 32.16
C ILE A 370 1.63 1.50 31.15
N LEU A 371 2.54 2.41 30.80
CA LEU A 371 3.62 2.11 29.86
C LEU A 371 4.65 1.13 30.44
N ASP A 372 5.03 1.32 31.71
CA ASP A 372 5.96 0.45 32.43
C ASP A 372 5.41 -0.98 32.53
N GLU A 373 4.12 -1.11 32.82
CA GLU A 373 3.43 -2.41 32.85
C GLU A 373 3.39 -3.06 31.47
N ALA A 374 3.15 -2.29 30.41
CA ALA A 374 3.21 -2.78 29.04
C ALA A 374 4.61 -3.29 28.67
N GLU A 375 5.67 -2.56 29.03
CA GLU A 375 7.06 -3.00 28.83
C GLU A 375 7.39 -4.24 29.68
N ARG A 376 6.90 -4.30 30.93
CA ARG A 376 7.06 -5.47 31.81
C ARG A 376 6.46 -6.73 31.18
N MET A 377 5.23 -6.66 30.67
CA MET A 377 4.58 -7.80 30.00
C MET A 377 5.42 -8.32 28.81
N LEU A 378 5.98 -7.43 27.99
CA LEU A 378 6.86 -7.82 26.88
C LEU A 378 8.18 -8.44 27.36
N ASN A 379 8.77 -7.90 28.43
CA ASN A 379 10.00 -8.44 29.02
C ASN A 379 9.80 -9.84 29.59
N GLU A 380 8.68 -10.07 30.28
CA GLU A 380 8.35 -11.37 30.88
C GLU A 380 8.09 -12.43 29.80
N GLU A 381 7.35 -12.10 28.75
CA GLU A 381 7.13 -13.01 27.62
C GLU A 381 8.43 -13.35 26.90
N SER A 382 9.28 -12.34 26.60
CA SER A 382 10.57 -12.54 25.95
C SER A 382 11.52 -13.41 26.79
N SER A 383 11.62 -13.13 28.09
CA SER A 383 12.45 -13.92 29.02
C SER A 383 11.96 -15.36 29.11
N ALA A 384 10.64 -15.58 29.13
CA ALA A 384 10.07 -16.92 29.12
C ALA A 384 10.36 -17.68 27.82
N ASP A 385 10.28 -17.02 26.65
CA ASP A 385 10.62 -17.61 25.35
C ASP A 385 12.11 -17.95 25.26
N GLU A 386 13.00 -17.06 25.72
CA GLU A 386 14.45 -17.28 25.74
C GLU A 386 14.83 -18.45 26.66
N GLN A 387 14.25 -18.53 27.85
CA GLN A 387 14.50 -19.64 28.78
C GLN A 387 14.07 -21.00 28.20
N LEU A 388 12.93 -21.04 27.50
CA LEU A 388 12.43 -22.29 26.89
C LEU A 388 13.24 -22.66 25.66
N ARG A 389 13.63 -21.68 24.84
CA ARG A 389 14.54 -21.91 23.71
C ARG A 389 15.89 -22.43 24.18
N ALA A 390 16.43 -21.92 25.30
CA ALA A 390 17.66 -22.43 25.88
C ALA A 390 17.53 -23.87 26.41
N LYS A 391 16.37 -24.24 26.98
CA LYS A 391 16.10 -25.59 27.51
C LYS A 391 15.84 -26.64 26.45
N PHE A 392 15.08 -26.30 25.41
CA PHE A 392 14.60 -27.25 24.41
C PHE A 392 15.30 -27.11 23.04
N ALA A 393 16.17 -26.10 22.87
CA ALA A 393 17.01 -25.87 21.69
C ALA A 393 16.26 -26.10 20.36
N GLU A 394 16.66 -27.13 19.60
CA GLU A 394 16.10 -27.47 18.28
C GLU A 394 14.61 -27.86 18.33
N GLN A 395 14.09 -28.27 19.50
CA GLN A 395 12.69 -28.63 19.68
C GLN A 395 11.79 -27.40 19.93
N TRP A 396 12.36 -26.23 20.22
CA TRP A 396 11.64 -24.97 20.40
C TRP A 396 11.61 -24.15 19.11
N THR A 397 10.80 -24.57 18.15
CA THR A 397 10.80 -24.07 16.75
C THR A 397 10.01 -22.78 16.52
N ARG A 398 9.47 -22.16 17.58
CA ARG A 398 8.68 -20.93 17.47
C ARG A 398 9.55 -19.72 17.15
N THR A 399 8.98 -18.78 16.38
CA THR A 399 9.65 -17.51 16.06
C THR A 399 10.06 -16.77 17.34
N PRO A 400 11.30 -16.23 17.42
CA PRO A 400 11.76 -15.48 18.57
C PRO A 400 10.89 -14.27 18.89
N SER A 401 10.60 -14.10 20.18
CA SER A 401 9.84 -12.94 20.67
C SER A 401 10.47 -11.60 20.28
N SER A 402 11.80 -11.52 20.20
CA SER A 402 12.52 -10.32 19.75
C SER A 402 12.13 -9.86 18.34
N LYS A 403 11.81 -10.80 17.43
CA LYS A 403 11.40 -10.50 16.06
C LYS A 403 9.94 -10.06 15.98
N LEU A 404 9.07 -10.64 16.82
CA LEU A 404 7.64 -10.34 16.83
C LEU A 404 7.30 -9.06 17.60
N THR A 405 8.12 -8.70 18.60
CA THR A 405 7.87 -7.55 19.48
C THR A 405 8.55 -6.26 19.03
N GLN A 406 9.32 -6.27 17.94
CA GLN A 406 10.10 -5.11 17.49
C GLN A 406 9.26 -3.83 17.38
N THR A 407 8.11 -3.88 16.70
CA THR A 407 7.23 -2.73 16.55
C THR A 407 6.63 -2.27 17.88
N PHE A 408 6.32 -3.20 18.80
CA PHE A 408 5.88 -2.81 20.15
C PHE A 408 6.99 -2.09 20.91
N ARG A 409 8.24 -2.54 20.82
CA ARG A 409 9.40 -1.90 21.46
C ARG A 409 9.66 -0.49 20.90
N GLU A 410 9.57 -0.32 19.58
CA GLU A 410 9.70 0.98 18.92
C GLU A 410 8.59 1.95 19.37
N ASN A 411 7.35 1.46 19.50
CA ASN A 411 6.24 2.24 20.03
C ASN A 411 6.44 2.61 21.51
N CYS A 412 6.91 1.67 22.35
CA CYS A 412 7.25 1.95 23.75
C CYS A 412 8.27 3.08 23.86
N ALA A 413 9.37 3.01 23.10
CA ALA A 413 10.40 4.04 23.07
C ALA A 413 9.85 5.41 22.62
N THR A 414 8.93 5.41 21.65
CA THR A 414 8.25 6.62 21.18
C THR A 414 7.39 7.25 22.27
N TYR A 415 6.55 6.45 22.94
CA TYR A 415 5.74 6.96 24.06
C TYR A 415 6.59 7.43 25.24
N ARG A 416 7.70 6.75 25.53
CA ARG A 416 8.67 7.18 26.55
C ARG A 416 9.21 8.58 26.24
N LYS A 417 9.64 8.82 25.00
CA LYS A 417 10.10 10.12 24.55
C LYS A 417 9.02 11.22 24.65
N ILE A 418 7.77 10.88 24.36
CA ILE A 418 6.63 11.81 24.52
C ILE A 418 6.46 12.19 26.00
N ILE A 419 6.51 11.20 26.90
CA ILE A 419 6.44 11.41 28.35
C ILE A 419 7.62 12.27 28.83
N ASP A 420 8.84 12.00 28.37
CA ASP A 420 10.03 12.77 28.75
C ASP A 420 9.94 14.25 28.31
N ASN A 421 9.38 14.51 27.13
CA ASN A 421 9.12 15.87 26.67
C ASN A 421 8.07 16.57 27.54
N ALA A 422 7.00 15.85 27.92
CA ALA A 422 5.96 16.39 28.79
C ALA A 422 6.50 16.78 30.17
N ILE A 423 7.43 16.00 30.73
CA ILE A 423 8.10 16.33 32.00
C ILE A 423 8.84 17.67 31.93
N ASN A 424 9.54 17.94 30.82
CA ASN A 424 10.23 19.21 30.64
C ASN A 424 9.25 20.39 30.50
N ALA A 425 8.11 20.17 29.83
CA ALA A 425 7.05 21.17 29.73
C ALA A 425 6.43 21.46 31.10
N ASP A 426 6.08 20.43 31.87
CA ASP A 426 5.52 20.56 33.23
C ASP A 426 6.47 21.29 34.17
N LYS A 427 7.78 21.00 34.06
CA LYS A 427 8.81 21.73 34.82
C LYS A 427 8.79 23.22 34.51
N THR A 428 8.70 23.58 33.23
CA THR A 428 8.65 24.98 32.79
C THR A 428 7.40 25.69 33.32
N VAL A 429 6.24 25.02 33.27
CA VAL A 429 4.97 25.54 33.80
C VAL A 429 5.08 25.75 35.32
N ARG A 430 5.65 24.79 36.05
CA ARG A 430 5.85 24.90 37.51
C ARG A 430 6.82 26.02 37.89
N GLU A 431 7.94 26.16 37.20
CA GLU A 431 8.89 27.27 37.43
C GLU A 431 8.23 28.62 37.20
N LYS A 432 7.44 28.75 36.12
CA LYS A 432 6.71 29.98 35.79
C LYS A 432 5.62 30.31 36.83
N PHE A 433 4.95 29.30 37.37
CA PHE A 433 4.00 29.46 38.49
C PHE A 433 4.71 29.98 39.75
N GLU A 434 5.80 29.35 40.19
CA GLU A 434 6.51 29.76 41.41
C GLU A 434 7.10 31.18 41.29
N GLN A 435 7.63 31.55 40.11
CA GLN A 435 8.18 32.90 39.87
C GLN A 435 7.12 34.01 39.99
N ASN A 436 5.85 33.72 39.69
CA ASN A 436 4.76 34.71 39.67
C ASN A 436 3.76 34.51 40.81
N ARG A 437 4.00 33.53 41.69
CA ARG A 437 3.08 33.08 42.74
C ARG A 437 2.57 34.23 43.62
N ARG A 438 3.47 35.07 44.11
CA ARG A 438 3.11 36.20 44.99
C ARG A 438 2.12 37.18 44.33
N GLY A 439 2.32 37.51 43.05
CA GLY A 439 1.40 38.40 42.34
C GLY A 439 0.02 37.80 42.15
N ILE A 440 -0.04 36.49 41.85
CA ILE A 440 -1.29 35.73 41.71
C ILE A 440 -2.02 35.61 43.05
N GLU A 441 -1.28 35.39 44.14
CA GLU A 441 -1.81 35.35 45.50
C GLU A 441 -2.50 36.67 45.85
N ILE A 442 -1.84 37.81 45.61
CA ILE A 442 -2.42 39.13 45.83
C ILE A 442 -3.68 39.32 44.98
N LEU A 443 -3.67 38.96 43.69
CA LEU A 443 -4.85 39.03 42.82
C LEU A 443 -6.02 38.14 43.28
N SER A 444 -5.73 37.09 44.05
CA SER A 444 -6.74 36.15 44.57
C SER A 444 -7.41 36.63 45.87
N MET A 445 -6.83 37.61 46.57
CA MET A 445 -7.35 38.15 47.84
C MET A 445 -8.66 38.94 47.63
N THR A 446 -9.38 39.23 48.71
CA THR A 446 -10.53 40.15 48.68
C THR A 446 -10.08 41.60 48.48
N GLU A 447 -10.98 42.48 48.02
CA GLU A 447 -10.65 43.89 47.76
C GLU A 447 -10.08 44.60 49.00
N ASN A 448 -10.61 44.28 50.20
CA ASN A 448 -10.14 44.86 51.46
C ASN A 448 -8.73 44.39 51.84
N GLU A 449 -8.40 43.13 51.60
CA GLU A 449 -7.08 42.55 51.89
C GLU A 449 -6.03 43.06 50.90
N MET A 450 -6.40 43.17 49.63
CA MET A 450 -5.53 43.71 48.59
C MET A 450 -5.20 45.19 48.85
N ALA A 451 -6.16 45.97 49.37
CA ALA A 451 -5.94 47.36 49.75
C ALA A 451 -4.93 47.54 50.91
N LEU A 452 -4.74 46.52 51.76
CA LEU A 452 -3.76 46.53 52.85
C LEU A 452 -2.33 46.22 52.38
N GLU A 453 -2.17 45.48 51.28
CA GLU A 453 -0.86 45.15 50.68
C GLU A 453 -0.30 46.29 49.80
N ILE A 454 -1.12 47.30 49.47
CA ILE A 454 -0.71 48.44 48.64
C ILE A 454 -0.15 49.55 49.53
N PRO A 455 1.10 50.02 49.30
CA PRO A 455 1.64 51.16 50.03
C PRO A 455 0.74 52.39 49.86
N SER A 456 0.25 52.94 50.99
CA SER A 456 -0.55 54.18 51.01
C SER A 456 0.31 55.36 50.56
N SER A 457 0.34 55.61 49.26
CA SER A 457 0.79 56.89 48.69
C SER A 457 -0.44 57.77 48.51
N ALA A 458 -0.36 58.98 49.06
CA ALA A 458 -1.42 59.99 48.98
C ALA A 458 -1.91 60.14 47.54
N THR A 459 -3.21 59.94 47.35
CA THR A 459 -3.93 60.12 46.10
C THR A 459 -3.68 61.53 45.54
N LYS A 460 -2.82 61.64 44.52
CA LYS A 460 -2.64 62.90 43.78
C LYS A 460 -3.90 63.17 42.96
N SER A 461 -4.70 64.11 43.45
CA SER A 461 -5.97 64.55 42.88
C SER A 461 -5.86 65.37 41.58
N ASP A 462 -4.66 65.67 41.10
CA ASP A 462 -4.43 66.55 39.94
C ASP A 462 -4.31 65.84 38.58
N MET A 463 -4.28 64.50 38.52
CA MET A 463 -4.11 63.74 37.27
C MET A 463 -5.38 63.68 36.40
N ARG A 464 -6.47 64.31 36.83
CA ARG A 464 -7.85 64.05 36.38
C ARG A 464 -8.21 64.49 34.96
N ASN A 465 -7.43 65.34 34.30
CA ASN A 465 -7.86 66.00 33.04
C ASN A 465 -6.75 66.14 31.96
N SER A 466 -5.71 65.29 31.97
CA SER A 466 -4.78 65.28 30.83
C SER A 466 -5.48 64.73 29.57
N SER A 467 -5.40 65.48 28.47
CA SER A 467 -5.88 65.03 27.16
C SER A 467 -5.19 63.74 26.71
N ALA A 468 -3.92 63.53 27.11
CA ALA A 468 -3.17 62.32 26.82
C ALA A 468 -3.68 61.11 27.61
N ALA A 469 -4.13 61.30 28.86
CA ALA A 469 -4.73 60.22 29.66
C ALA A 469 -6.07 59.72 29.09
N GLN A 470 -6.92 60.63 28.60
CA GLN A 470 -8.17 60.27 27.92
C GLN A 470 -7.91 59.53 26.60
N HIS A 471 -6.90 59.98 25.85
CA HIS A 471 -6.52 59.31 24.60
C HIS A 471 -5.96 57.91 24.85
N LEU A 472 -5.10 57.73 25.87
CA LEU A 472 -4.60 56.41 26.26
C LEU A 472 -5.73 55.44 26.63
N LYS A 473 -6.78 55.89 27.33
CA LYS A 473 -7.95 55.04 27.62
C LYS A 473 -8.64 54.52 26.35
N ALA A 474 -8.86 55.39 25.36
CA ALA A 474 -9.45 54.99 24.08
C ALA A 474 -8.56 54.00 23.31
N LEU A 475 -7.23 54.17 23.38
CA LEU A 475 -6.28 53.22 22.80
C LEU A 475 -6.34 51.85 23.49
N MET A 476 -6.59 51.79 24.81
CA MET A 476 -6.75 50.51 25.53
C MET A 476 -8.02 49.76 25.15
N GLU A 477 -9.11 50.47 24.86
CA GLU A 477 -10.33 49.86 24.30
C GLU A 477 -10.05 49.26 22.90
N SER A 478 -9.24 49.96 22.10
CA SER A 478 -8.79 49.46 20.79
C SER A 478 -7.90 48.21 20.92
N VAL A 479 -7.01 48.17 21.92
CA VAL A 479 -6.20 46.97 22.26
C VAL A 479 -7.10 45.78 22.58
N ASN A 480 -8.11 45.97 23.45
CA ASN A 480 -9.02 44.91 23.85
C ASN A 480 -9.84 44.39 22.67
N THR A 481 -10.27 45.30 21.79
CA THR A 481 -10.97 44.96 20.55
C THR A 481 -10.11 44.07 19.65
N ILE A 482 -8.84 44.45 19.41
CA ILE A 482 -7.91 43.63 18.62
C ILE A 482 -7.73 42.25 19.24
N LYS A 483 -7.57 42.14 20.56
CA LYS A 483 -7.41 40.84 21.24
C LYS A 483 -8.64 39.95 21.05
N ALA A 484 -9.85 40.49 21.25
CA ALA A 484 -11.09 39.75 21.07
C ALA A 484 -11.28 39.29 19.61
N GLU A 485 -10.96 40.14 18.63
CA GLU A 485 -10.96 39.76 17.22
C GLU A 485 -10.00 38.60 16.94
N ARG A 486 -8.81 38.59 17.53
CA ARG A 486 -7.84 37.49 17.34
C ARG A 486 -8.35 36.17 17.88
N ASP A 487 -9.05 36.16 19.00
CA ASP A 487 -9.64 34.93 19.56
C ASP A 487 -10.69 34.35 18.62
N VAL A 488 -11.51 35.20 17.98
CA VAL A 488 -12.47 34.78 16.95
C VAL A 488 -11.74 34.22 15.73
N VAL A 489 -10.73 34.92 15.21
CA VAL A 489 -9.96 34.47 14.04
C VAL A 489 -9.22 33.15 14.33
N GLU A 490 -8.62 32.98 15.51
CA GLU A 490 -8.00 31.71 15.91
C GLU A 490 -9.04 30.57 15.92
N SER A 491 -10.25 30.83 16.42
CA SER A 491 -11.35 29.85 16.42
C SER A 491 -11.79 29.46 15.00
N GLU A 492 -11.94 30.43 14.11
CA GLU A 492 -12.31 30.20 12.71
C GLU A 492 -11.22 29.44 11.94
N LEU A 493 -9.94 29.77 12.17
CA LEU A 493 -8.79 29.05 11.60
C LEU A 493 -8.78 27.58 12.03
N ARG A 494 -9.04 27.29 13.31
CA ARG A 494 -9.05 25.92 13.85
C ARG A 494 -10.25 25.10 13.41
N SER A 495 -11.39 25.74 13.17
CA SER A 495 -12.63 25.07 12.75
C SER A 495 -12.78 24.92 11.24
N ALA A 496 -11.84 25.45 10.45
CA ALA A 496 -11.84 25.35 8.99
C ALA A 496 -11.83 23.88 8.50
N THR A 497 -12.88 23.52 7.76
CA THR A 497 -13.03 22.19 7.16
C THR A 497 -12.84 22.24 5.65
N ILE A 498 -12.15 21.24 5.12
CA ILE A 498 -11.83 21.12 3.69
C ILE A 498 -12.18 19.70 3.27
N ASN A 499 -13.12 19.56 2.33
CA ASN A 499 -13.53 18.26 1.80
C ASN A 499 -13.04 18.11 0.35
N LEU A 500 -12.01 17.30 0.17
CA LEU A 500 -11.39 17.03 -1.14
C LEU A 500 -11.78 15.67 -1.72
N LYS A 501 -12.72 14.96 -1.08
CA LYS A 501 -13.01 13.57 -1.41
C LYS A 501 -13.37 13.40 -2.90
N ASP A 502 -14.33 14.19 -3.36
CA ASP A 502 -14.85 14.06 -4.72
C ASP A 502 -13.85 14.55 -5.78
N GLN A 503 -13.02 15.54 -5.44
CA GLN A 503 -12.00 16.09 -6.33
C GLN A 503 -10.88 15.08 -6.59
N PHE A 504 -10.41 14.40 -5.54
CA PHE A 504 -9.43 13.33 -5.68
C PHE A 504 -10.00 12.10 -6.40
N LEU A 505 -11.27 11.74 -6.17
CA LEU A 505 -11.93 10.66 -6.91
C LEU A 505 -12.04 10.99 -8.41
N ALA A 506 -12.42 12.22 -8.74
CA ALA A 506 -12.49 12.68 -10.12
C ALA A 506 -11.11 12.66 -10.79
N ALA A 507 -10.06 13.12 -10.11
CA ALA A 507 -8.69 13.08 -10.61
C ALA A 507 -8.20 11.65 -10.85
N LEU A 508 -8.46 10.74 -9.89
CA LEU A 508 -8.08 9.33 -10.02
C LEU A 508 -8.81 8.65 -11.20
N ALA A 509 -10.07 8.99 -11.44
CA ALA A 509 -10.85 8.45 -12.55
C ALA A 509 -10.40 8.98 -13.92
N ALA A 510 -10.01 10.26 -13.99
CA ALA A 510 -9.60 10.90 -15.24
C ALA A 510 -8.15 10.58 -15.62
N ASP A 511 -7.21 10.72 -14.67
CA ASP A 511 -5.77 10.71 -14.94
C ASP A 511 -5.08 9.43 -14.47
N GLY A 512 -5.78 8.55 -13.74
CA GLY A 512 -5.22 7.34 -13.14
C GLY A 512 -4.26 7.60 -11.98
N ALA A 513 -4.08 8.86 -11.58
CA ALA A 513 -3.22 9.30 -10.49
C ALA A 513 -3.81 10.54 -9.81
N ILE A 514 -3.43 10.78 -8.54
CA ILE A 514 -3.85 11.96 -7.79
C ILE A 514 -2.64 12.88 -7.62
N ASN A 515 -2.68 14.05 -8.25
CA ASN A 515 -1.75 15.15 -7.92
C ASN A 515 -2.27 15.90 -6.70
N GLU A 516 -2.12 15.28 -5.53
CA GLU A 516 -2.59 15.83 -4.26
C GLU A 516 -2.16 17.28 -4.07
N PRO A 517 -0.88 17.67 -4.30
CA PRO A 517 -0.46 18.99 -3.92
C PRO A 517 -1.14 20.12 -4.70
N ALA A 518 -1.35 19.91 -6.00
CA ALA A 518 -2.00 20.90 -6.85
C ALA A 518 -3.48 21.10 -6.46
N ILE A 519 -4.18 20.00 -6.20
CA ILE A 519 -5.60 20.02 -5.84
C ILE A 519 -5.77 20.62 -4.45
N SER A 520 -5.06 20.10 -3.44
CA SER A 520 -5.25 20.51 -2.05
C SER A 520 -4.87 21.97 -1.83
N LEU A 521 -3.76 22.46 -2.39
CA LEU A 521 -3.34 23.85 -2.21
C LEU A 521 -4.33 24.85 -2.77
N SER A 522 -5.01 24.52 -3.88
CA SER A 522 -5.99 25.42 -4.48
C SER A 522 -7.17 25.65 -3.52
N GLU A 523 -7.69 24.56 -2.95
CA GLU A 523 -8.85 24.60 -2.07
C GLU A 523 -8.48 25.11 -0.67
N ILE A 524 -7.32 24.72 -0.14
CA ILE A 524 -6.78 25.26 1.11
C ILE A 524 -6.62 26.78 1.01
N ARG A 525 -6.06 27.30 -0.09
CA ARG A 525 -5.99 28.75 -0.30
C ARG A 525 -7.36 29.39 -0.35
N ARG A 526 -8.30 28.81 -1.12
CA ARG A 526 -9.66 29.33 -1.24
C ARG A 526 -10.34 29.51 0.13
N VAL A 527 -10.16 28.54 1.04
CA VAL A 527 -10.77 28.56 2.38
C VAL A 527 -9.99 29.43 3.36
N LEU A 528 -8.66 29.36 3.38
CA LEU A 528 -7.85 30.01 4.43
C LEU A 528 -7.42 31.45 4.09
N THR A 529 -7.34 31.84 2.82
CA THR A 529 -6.89 33.20 2.44
C THR A 529 -7.68 34.33 3.10
N PRO A 530 -9.03 34.28 3.21
CA PRO A 530 -9.77 35.31 3.94
C PRO A 530 -9.33 35.46 5.40
N LEU A 531 -9.05 34.35 6.08
CA LEU A 531 -8.59 34.34 7.47
C LEU A 531 -7.14 34.82 7.58
N GLN A 532 -6.27 34.43 6.65
CA GLN A 532 -4.89 34.93 6.59
C GLN A 532 -4.83 36.46 6.41
N ASN A 533 -5.75 37.02 5.60
CA ASN A 533 -5.86 38.46 5.45
C ASN A 533 -6.28 39.13 6.77
N GLN A 534 -7.25 38.57 7.51
CA GLN A 534 -7.63 39.08 8.83
C GLN A 534 -6.49 39.03 9.84
N VAL A 535 -5.67 37.98 9.82
CA VAL A 535 -4.45 37.87 10.64
C VAL A 535 -3.49 39.01 10.30
N GLN A 536 -3.21 39.21 9.01
CA GLN A 536 -2.29 40.26 8.56
C GLN A 536 -2.82 41.66 8.91
N ASP A 537 -4.10 41.93 8.69
CA ASP A 537 -4.74 43.21 9.01
C ASP A 537 -4.71 43.48 10.52
N SER A 538 -4.89 42.45 11.36
CA SER A 538 -4.76 42.55 12.82
C SER A 538 -3.33 42.92 13.25
N LEU A 539 -2.32 42.34 12.62
CA LEU A 539 -0.92 42.63 12.92
C LEU A 539 -0.52 44.05 12.47
N SER A 540 -0.92 44.47 11.27
CA SER A 540 -0.66 45.82 10.77
C SER A 540 -1.39 46.90 11.58
N ARG A 541 -2.63 46.66 12.02
CA ARG A 541 -3.32 47.57 12.97
C ARG A 541 -2.60 47.65 14.32
N GLN A 542 -2.07 46.54 14.82
CA GLN A 542 -1.29 46.54 16.06
C GLN A 542 -0.03 47.41 15.94
N GLU A 543 0.69 47.39 14.82
CA GLU A 543 1.89 48.22 14.65
C GLU A 543 1.59 49.71 14.78
N ALA A 544 0.52 50.18 14.12
CA ALA A 544 0.05 51.56 14.24
C ALA A 544 -0.38 51.88 15.69
N LEU A 545 -1.17 50.98 16.29
CA LEU A 545 -1.65 51.15 17.66
C LEU A 545 -0.50 51.22 18.68
N ILE A 546 0.54 50.40 18.52
CA ILE A 546 1.74 50.41 19.36
C ILE A 546 2.46 51.77 19.26
N GLN A 547 2.56 52.33 18.06
CA GLN A 547 3.19 53.63 17.86
C GLN A 547 2.38 54.74 18.54
N ASP A 548 1.06 54.75 18.37
CA ASP A 548 0.18 55.73 19.00
C ASP A 548 0.21 55.63 20.53
N ILE A 549 0.29 54.42 21.08
CA ILE A 549 0.45 54.19 22.53
C ILE A 549 1.77 54.79 23.02
N LYS A 550 2.90 54.54 22.31
CA LYS A 550 4.21 55.07 22.70
C LYS A 550 4.24 56.59 22.71
N ASP A 551 3.77 57.21 21.63
CA ASP A 551 3.79 58.67 21.47
C ASP A 551 2.86 59.35 22.49
N THR A 552 1.67 58.79 22.70
CA THR A 552 0.71 59.31 23.68
C THR A 552 1.20 59.09 25.13
N HIS A 553 1.85 57.96 25.42
CA HIS A 553 2.44 57.69 26.73
C HIS A 553 3.60 58.65 27.04
N GLN A 554 4.48 58.93 26.08
CA GLN A 554 5.55 59.92 26.25
C GLN A 554 4.98 61.30 26.57
N LYS A 555 3.92 61.71 25.88
CA LYS A 555 3.20 62.96 26.17
C LYS A 555 2.59 62.95 27.57
N PHE A 556 1.93 61.86 27.96
CA PHE A 556 1.35 61.68 29.30
C PHE A 556 2.40 61.81 30.42
N VAL A 557 3.56 61.16 30.28
CA VAL A 557 4.67 61.27 31.26
C VAL A 557 5.18 62.71 31.35
N SER A 558 5.30 63.41 30.22
CA SER A 558 5.75 64.81 30.20
C SER A 558 4.74 65.79 30.86
N GLU A 559 3.44 65.51 30.75
CA GLU A 559 2.38 66.35 31.32
C GLU A 559 2.18 66.12 32.83
N THR A 560 2.46 64.91 33.31
CA THR A 560 2.16 64.50 34.69
C THR A 560 3.37 64.46 35.63
N GLY A 561 4.59 64.52 35.08
CA GLY A 561 5.83 64.46 35.88
C GLY A 561 5.94 63.20 36.73
N ALA A 562 5.28 62.12 36.32
CA ALA A 562 5.16 60.88 37.07
C ALA A 562 6.52 60.16 37.19
N SER A 563 7.14 60.31 38.35
CA SER A 563 8.26 59.50 38.85
C SER A 563 7.87 58.86 40.20
N GLY A 564 6.76 58.11 40.19
CA GLY A 564 6.18 57.49 41.38
C GLY A 564 6.61 56.03 41.53
N GLU A 565 7.89 55.80 41.81
CA GLU A 565 8.58 54.51 41.66
C GLU A 565 8.00 53.30 42.44
N SER A 566 7.23 53.48 43.51
CA SER A 566 6.83 52.36 44.40
C SER A 566 5.47 51.71 44.07
N ASN A 567 4.43 52.48 43.72
CA ASN A 567 3.09 51.91 43.44
C ASN A 567 2.97 51.45 41.97
N GLU A 568 3.70 52.09 41.05
CA GLU A 568 3.74 51.68 39.64
C GLU A 568 4.39 50.30 39.45
N GLN A 569 5.43 49.98 40.23
CA GLN A 569 6.07 48.68 40.18
C GLN A 569 5.13 47.56 40.63
N LEU A 570 4.37 47.77 41.71
CA LEU A 570 3.40 46.79 42.19
C LEU A 570 2.25 46.59 41.19
N PHE A 571 1.70 47.66 40.62
CA PHE A 571 0.63 47.56 39.62
C PHE A 571 1.09 46.87 38.33
N SER A 572 2.31 47.15 37.86
CA SER A 572 2.92 46.46 36.73
C SER A 572 3.16 44.97 37.05
N GLN A 573 3.61 44.67 38.27
CA GLN A 573 3.78 43.29 38.74
C GLN A 573 2.44 42.53 38.79
N LEU A 574 1.36 43.16 39.28
CA LEU A 574 0.02 42.55 39.31
C LEU A 574 -0.56 42.38 37.90
N ALA A 575 -0.38 43.34 37.01
CA ALA A 575 -0.80 43.21 35.61
C ALA A 575 -0.07 42.04 34.92
N THR A 576 1.24 41.91 35.14
CA THR A 576 2.06 40.79 34.65
C THR A 576 1.61 39.47 35.27
N ALA A 577 1.31 39.45 36.56
CA ALA A 577 0.82 38.26 37.26
C ALA A 577 -0.52 37.77 36.71
N TYR A 578 -1.43 38.68 36.31
CA TYR A 578 -2.68 38.30 35.65
C TYR A 578 -2.45 37.66 34.27
N ASP A 579 -1.57 38.25 33.46
CA ASP A 579 -1.25 37.71 32.14
C ASP A 579 -0.64 36.31 32.28
N VAL A 580 0.28 36.14 33.24
CA VAL A 580 0.87 34.83 33.58
C VAL A 580 -0.18 33.87 34.15
N PHE A 581 -1.10 34.32 35.00
CA PHE A 581 -2.20 33.49 35.51
C PHE A 581 -3.05 32.92 34.38
N SER A 582 -3.47 33.78 33.45
CA SER A 582 -4.32 33.39 32.32
C SER A 582 -3.60 32.40 31.39
N GLU A 583 -2.31 32.63 31.14
CA GLU A 583 -1.48 31.72 30.36
C GLU A 583 -1.28 30.37 31.07
N LEU A 584 -0.95 30.38 32.36
CA LEU A 584 -0.78 29.17 33.17
C LEU A 584 -2.07 28.36 33.25
N GLN A 585 -3.22 29.02 33.43
CA GLN A 585 -4.51 28.35 33.47
C GLN A 585 -4.77 27.58 32.18
N LYS A 586 -4.54 28.23 31.01
CA LYS A 586 -4.70 27.59 29.71
C LYS A 586 -3.70 26.43 29.51
N ASN A 587 -2.43 26.66 29.81
CA ASN A 587 -1.39 25.63 29.68
C ASN A 587 -1.65 24.41 30.58
N LEU A 588 -2.14 24.62 31.81
CA LEU A 588 -2.49 23.54 32.73
C LEU A 588 -3.72 22.77 32.25
N GLN A 589 -4.75 23.44 31.73
CA GLN A 589 -5.93 22.80 31.14
C GLN A 589 -5.52 21.95 29.91
N ASP A 590 -4.67 22.49 29.04
CA ASP A 590 -4.10 21.78 27.90
C ASP A 590 -3.27 20.57 28.35
N GLY A 591 -2.48 20.71 29.41
CA GLY A 591 -1.70 19.62 30.01
C GLY A 591 -2.58 18.50 30.59
N VAL A 592 -3.64 18.84 31.33
CA VAL A 592 -4.62 17.88 31.85
C VAL A 592 -5.29 17.13 30.70
N LYS A 593 -5.71 17.84 29.66
CA LYS A 593 -6.29 17.22 28.45
C LYS A 593 -5.29 16.29 27.78
N PHE A 594 -4.05 16.74 27.58
CA PHE A 594 -2.98 15.95 26.98
C PHE A 594 -2.76 14.62 27.71
N TYR A 595 -2.65 14.64 29.04
CA TYR A 595 -2.43 13.40 29.79
C TYR A 595 -3.63 12.45 29.79
N ASN A 596 -4.85 12.98 29.73
CA ASN A 596 -6.06 12.15 29.60
C ASN A 596 -6.15 11.51 28.22
N ASP A 597 -5.85 12.25 27.16
CA ASP A 597 -5.79 11.73 25.79
C ASP A 597 -4.68 10.66 25.66
N LEU A 598 -3.50 10.92 26.25
CA LEU A 598 -2.39 9.96 26.29
C LEU A 598 -2.77 8.68 27.05
N THR A 599 -3.52 8.79 28.15
CA THR A 599 -3.97 7.62 28.91
C THR A 599 -4.84 6.70 28.05
N GLN A 600 -5.76 7.24 27.25
CA GLN A 600 -6.57 6.42 26.35
C GLN A 600 -5.71 5.68 25.32
N LEU A 601 -4.72 6.36 24.74
CA LEU A 601 -3.77 5.74 23.79
C LEU A 601 -2.96 4.62 24.44
N LEU A 602 -2.43 4.85 25.64
CA LEU A 602 -1.62 3.88 26.36
C LEU A 602 -2.44 2.66 26.81
N ILE A 603 -3.70 2.83 27.21
CA ILE A 603 -4.59 1.69 27.54
C ILE A 603 -4.83 0.82 26.31
N ILE A 604 -5.14 1.42 25.15
CA ILE A 604 -5.34 0.67 23.90
C ILE A 604 -4.06 -0.08 23.53
N PHE A 605 -2.90 0.56 23.70
CA PHE A 605 -1.60 -0.05 23.41
C PHE A 605 -1.27 -1.20 24.38
N GLN A 606 -1.52 -1.02 25.68
CA GLN A 606 -1.36 -2.04 26.71
C GLN A 606 -2.23 -3.27 26.42
N ASN A 607 -3.48 -3.07 26.01
CA ASN A 607 -4.39 -4.17 25.64
C ASN A 607 -3.83 -4.98 24.45
N LYS A 608 -3.29 -4.32 23.42
CA LYS A 608 -2.65 -5.02 22.28
C LYS A 608 -1.46 -5.88 22.71
N ILE A 609 -0.65 -5.38 23.64
CA ILE A 609 0.47 -6.14 24.21
C ILE A 609 -0.04 -7.31 25.05
N SER A 610 -1.09 -7.09 25.85
CA SER A 610 -1.72 -8.14 26.65
C SER A 610 -2.25 -9.28 25.78
N ASP A 611 -2.96 -8.96 24.70
CA ASP A 611 -3.47 -9.94 23.73
C ASP A 611 -2.34 -10.73 23.06
N TYR A 612 -1.27 -10.04 22.66
CA TYR A 612 -0.06 -10.68 22.12
C TYR A 612 0.55 -11.66 23.14
N CYS A 613 0.78 -11.21 24.38
CA CYS A 613 1.37 -12.03 25.43
C CYS A 613 0.47 -13.23 25.77
N PHE A 614 -0.85 -13.05 25.75
CA PHE A 614 -1.83 -14.13 25.94
C PHE A 614 -1.72 -15.18 24.84
N ALA A 615 -1.75 -14.78 23.57
CA ALA A 615 -1.59 -15.69 22.43
C ALA A 615 -0.26 -16.46 22.51
N ARG A 616 0.83 -15.77 22.85
CA ARG A 616 2.15 -16.37 23.02
C ARG A 616 2.21 -17.37 24.18
N LYS A 617 1.47 -17.10 25.26
CA LYS A 617 1.33 -18.02 26.39
C LYS A 617 0.55 -19.28 26.00
N THR A 618 -0.55 -19.15 25.26
CA THR A 618 -1.32 -20.29 24.75
C THR A 618 -0.47 -21.18 23.84
N GLU A 619 0.22 -20.60 22.85
CA GLU A 619 1.16 -21.34 21.99
C GLU A 619 2.28 -22.02 22.78
N LYS A 620 2.77 -21.38 23.87
CA LYS A 620 3.78 -21.96 24.77
C LYS A 620 3.23 -23.20 25.47
N GLU A 621 2.02 -23.13 26.00
CA GLU A 621 1.38 -24.23 26.73
C GLU A 621 1.09 -25.41 25.81
N GLU A 622 0.65 -25.17 24.58
CA GLU A 622 0.45 -26.20 23.55
C GLU A 622 1.76 -26.91 23.19
N LEU A 623 2.81 -26.14 22.85
CA LEU A 623 4.09 -26.74 22.50
C LEU A 623 4.72 -27.51 23.67
N MET A 624 4.60 -27.00 24.89
CA MET A 624 5.02 -27.70 26.11
C MET A 624 4.28 -29.03 26.31
N LYS A 625 2.97 -29.06 26.02
CA LYS A 625 2.15 -30.29 26.10
C LYS A 625 2.62 -31.31 25.07
N ASP A 626 2.89 -30.89 23.84
CA ASP A 626 3.39 -31.77 22.78
C ASP A 626 4.77 -32.34 23.11
N LEU A 627 5.69 -31.51 23.60
CA LEU A 627 7.02 -31.97 24.04
C LEU A 627 6.94 -32.95 25.20
N THR A 628 6.04 -32.73 26.16
CA THR A 628 5.81 -33.64 27.29
C THR A 628 5.20 -34.97 26.84
N GLN A 629 4.27 -34.94 25.88
CA GLN A 629 3.70 -36.16 25.28
C GLN A 629 4.72 -36.95 24.46
N GLN A 630 5.62 -36.27 23.74
CA GLN A 630 6.72 -36.93 23.02
C GLN A 630 7.74 -37.57 23.98
N ALA A 631 8.13 -36.86 25.04
CA ALA A 631 9.05 -37.37 26.04
C ALA A 631 8.48 -38.60 26.78
N SER A 632 7.19 -38.59 27.13
CA SER A 632 6.53 -39.73 27.78
C SER A 632 6.37 -40.96 26.87
N ARG A 633 6.21 -40.77 25.55
CA ARG A 633 6.22 -41.86 24.57
C ARG A 633 7.61 -42.49 24.39
N GLN A 634 8.68 -41.71 24.46
CA GLN A 634 10.05 -42.23 24.40
C GLN A 634 10.48 -42.98 25.68
N ALA A 635 9.90 -42.66 26.84
CA ALA A 635 10.22 -43.31 28.11
C ALA A 635 9.63 -44.73 28.28
N GLN A 636 8.72 -45.18 27.42
CA GLN A 636 8.02 -46.48 27.55
C GLN A 636 8.65 -47.65 26.78
N SER A 637 9.86 -47.53 26.23
CA SER A 637 10.52 -48.63 25.52
C SER A 637 11.82 -49.10 26.18
N THR A 638 11.70 -49.92 27.24
CA THR A 638 12.66 -50.99 27.56
C THR A 638 11.97 -52.05 28.43
N ILE A 639 11.53 -53.16 27.83
CA ILE A 639 11.36 -54.43 28.56
C ILE A 639 12.60 -55.29 28.24
N PRO A 640 13.35 -55.81 29.23
CA PRO A 640 14.53 -56.62 28.98
C PRO A 640 14.17 -57.99 28.39
N THR A 641 14.90 -58.40 27.36
CA THR A 641 14.81 -59.73 26.73
C THR A 641 15.29 -60.81 27.69
N VAL A 642 14.47 -61.84 27.94
CA VAL A 642 14.88 -63.06 28.66
C VAL A 642 14.98 -64.23 27.67
N PRO A 643 16.01 -65.10 27.73
CA PRO A 643 16.29 -66.10 26.70
C PRO A 643 15.34 -67.32 26.76
N VAL A 644 15.13 -67.90 25.57
CA VAL A 644 14.29 -69.06 25.28
C VAL A 644 14.90 -70.36 25.83
N HIS A 645 14.14 -71.16 26.58
CA HIS A 645 14.24 -72.64 26.55
C HIS A 645 13.00 -73.33 27.16
N MET A 646 12.45 -74.29 26.38
CA MET A 646 11.54 -75.41 26.74
C MET A 646 10.07 -75.04 27.10
N ALA A 647 9.00 -75.73 26.70
CA ALA A 647 8.62 -76.63 25.59
C ALA A 647 7.10 -76.91 25.77
N SER A 648 6.34 -76.99 24.65
CA SER A 648 5.08 -77.77 24.45
C SER A 648 3.84 -77.35 25.27
N THR A 649 2.60 -77.26 24.76
CA THR A 649 1.86 -78.07 23.76
C THR A 649 0.55 -77.34 23.40
N SER A 650 -0.06 -77.68 22.25
CA SER A 650 -1.51 -77.53 21.91
C SER A 650 -1.95 -76.15 21.38
N LEU A 651 -2.69 -75.95 20.28
CA LEU A 651 -3.42 -76.77 19.30
C LEU A 651 -3.60 -75.91 18.02
N ILE A 652 -3.72 -76.56 16.86
CA ILE A 652 -3.92 -75.95 15.54
C ILE A 652 -5.42 -75.69 15.31
N SER A 653 -5.79 -74.49 14.81
CA SER A 653 -6.94 -74.30 13.93
C SER A 653 -6.72 -73.11 13.00
N GLU A 654 -7.06 -73.30 11.72
CA GLU A 654 -6.70 -72.49 10.56
C GLU A 654 -7.37 -71.10 10.43
N GLN A 655 -6.55 -70.18 9.93
CA GLN A 655 -6.76 -69.04 9.03
C GLN A 655 -8.18 -68.58 8.64
N ALA A 656 -8.43 -67.29 8.89
CA ALA A 656 -9.10 -66.37 7.96
C ALA A 656 -8.58 -64.93 8.19
N THR A 657 -8.14 -64.25 7.11
CA THR A 657 -7.60 -62.89 7.10
C THR A 657 -8.48 -61.93 6.30
N ALA A 658 -8.80 -60.76 6.86
CA ALA A 658 -9.25 -59.53 6.18
C ALA A 658 -9.11 -58.32 7.18
N PRO A 659 -9.10 -57.04 6.75
CA PRO A 659 -7.89 -56.22 6.77
C PRO A 659 -7.92 -54.96 7.66
N THR A 660 -6.72 -54.42 7.92
CA THR A 660 -6.42 -53.11 8.49
C THR A 660 -6.51 -51.96 7.46
N PRO A 661 -6.87 -50.73 7.85
CA PRO A 661 -6.64 -49.52 7.05
C PRO A 661 -5.23 -48.93 7.29
N PRO A 662 -4.62 -48.27 6.28
CA PRO A 662 -3.22 -47.87 6.29
C PRO A 662 -2.94 -46.53 6.98
N ALA A 663 -1.76 -46.44 7.60
CA ALA A 663 -1.14 -45.20 8.05
C ALA A 663 -0.48 -44.47 6.87
N HIS A 664 -0.79 -43.18 6.71
CA HIS A 664 -0.08 -42.29 5.78
C HIS A 664 1.04 -41.55 6.52
N SER A 665 2.29 -41.88 6.19
CA SER A 665 3.47 -41.07 6.49
C SER A 665 3.92 -40.36 5.21
N THR A 666 3.98 -39.03 5.26
CA THR A 666 4.60 -38.20 4.22
C THR A 666 6.00 -37.76 4.66
N PRO A 667 7.05 -37.96 3.86
CA PRO A 667 8.40 -37.47 4.16
C PRO A 667 8.59 -36.03 3.65
N TYR A 668 9.03 -35.13 4.54
CA TYR A 668 9.60 -33.83 4.16
C TYR A 668 11.12 -33.97 3.97
N PRO A 669 11.73 -33.42 2.90
CA PRO A 669 13.17 -33.46 2.72
C PRO A 669 13.88 -32.35 3.53
N LEU A 670 14.96 -32.74 4.23
CA LEU A 670 15.97 -31.83 4.78
C LEU A 670 16.62 -31.03 3.65
N GLN A 671 16.72 -29.72 3.83
CA GLN A 671 17.52 -28.85 2.98
C GLN A 671 18.83 -28.50 3.68
N SER A 672 19.95 -28.91 3.08
CA SER A 672 21.31 -28.58 3.50
C SER A 672 21.62 -27.10 3.20
N GLN A 673 21.98 -26.34 4.22
CA GLN A 673 22.52 -24.98 4.07
C GLN A 673 24.05 -25.06 3.90
N ILE A 674 24.52 -24.75 2.70
CA ILE A 674 25.87 -24.23 2.49
C ILE A 674 25.68 -22.91 1.71
N MET A 675 25.96 -21.78 2.36
CA MET A 675 26.18 -20.51 1.67
C MET A 675 27.48 -19.89 2.18
N PRO A 676 28.32 -19.33 1.30
CA PRO A 676 29.62 -18.77 1.65
C PRO A 676 29.50 -17.33 2.16
N MET A 677 30.37 -17.00 3.13
CA MET A 677 30.61 -15.66 3.69
C MET A 677 31.28 -14.72 2.67
N PRO A 678 30.93 -13.42 2.67
CA PRO A 678 31.84 -12.34 2.27
C PRO A 678 32.29 -11.52 3.49
N GLY A 679 33.61 -11.28 3.56
CA GLY A 679 34.32 -10.65 4.67
C GLY A 679 34.16 -9.13 4.81
N TYR A 680 34.44 -8.68 6.03
CA TYR A 680 34.47 -7.28 6.49
C TYR A 680 35.75 -6.54 6.07
N GLY A 681 35.61 -5.22 5.86
CA GLY A 681 36.71 -4.26 5.71
C GLY A 681 36.31 -2.80 5.94
N ALA A 682 36.38 -2.37 7.21
CA ALA A 682 36.72 -1.08 7.84
C ALA A 682 36.36 0.33 7.28
N ASN A 683 35.86 1.16 8.24
CA ASN A 683 36.06 2.60 8.53
C ASN A 683 35.64 3.72 7.55
N MET A 684 34.76 4.63 8.01
CA MET A 684 34.86 6.11 7.94
C MET A 684 33.75 6.80 8.79
N PRO A 685 33.90 8.08 9.22
CA PRO A 685 33.35 8.62 10.48
C PRO A 685 31.96 9.29 10.40
N TYR A 686 31.32 9.37 11.57
CA TYR A 686 30.00 9.95 11.88
C TYR A 686 29.87 11.44 11.49
N ALA A 687 28.81 11.77 10.75
CA ALA A 687 28.29 13.13 10.61
C ALA A 687 27.17 13.36 11.63
N THR A 688 27.28 14.43 12.41
CA THR A 688 26.29 14.91 13.38
C THR A 688 25.03 15.40 12.68
N TYR A 689 23.94 14.65 12.77
CA TYR A 689 22.62 15.05 12.29
C TYR A 689 21.82 15.70 13.43
N ALA A 690 21.38 16.94 13.23
CA ALA A 690 20.41 17.61 14.09
C ALA A 690 19.02 16.96 13.94
N PRO A 691 18.23 16.82 15.01
CA PRO A 691 16.93 16.16 14.94
C PRO A 691 15.90 17.04 14.21
N LEU A 692 15.29 16.49 13.17
CA LEU A 692 14.13 17.04 12.48
C LEU A 692 12.87 17.02 13.38
N PRO A 693 11.96 18.00 13.25
CA PRO A 693 10.67 17.98 13.94
C PRO A 693 9.78 16.82 13.44
N MET A 694 9.00 16.24 14.35
CA MET A 694 8.15 15.06 14.10
C MET A 694 6.98 15.38 13.13
N PRO A 695 6.61 14.46 12.21
CA PRO A 695 5.42 14.62 11.39
C PRO A 695 4.14 14.38 12.21
N GLN A 696 3.28 15.38 12.30
CA GLN A 696 1.92 15.20 12.79
C GLN A 696 1.05 14.53 11.71
N GLY A 697 0.88 13.22 11.84
CA GLY A 697 0.04 12.42 10.92
C GLY A 697 -0.02 10.92 11.22
N PHE A 698 0.43 10.47 12.41
CA PHE A 698 0.30 9.07 12.79
C PHE A 698 -1.15 8.79 13.19
N ASN A 699 -1.87 8.01 12.37
CA ASN A 699 -3.20 7.51 12.68
C ASN A 699 -3.08 6.11 13.34
N PRO A 700 -3.22 5.98 14.67
CA PRO A 700 -3.09 4.70 15.38
C PRO A 700 -4.29 3.75 15.20
N TYR A 701 -5.31 4.15 14.43
CA TYR A 701 -6.56 3.40 14.23
C TYR A 701 -6.60 2.51 12.98
N ALA A 702 -5.50 2.33 12.24
CA ALA A 702 -5.46 1.37 11.13
C ALA A 702 -5.52 -0.08 11.67
N THR A 703 -6.72 -0.63 11.76
CA THR A 703 -6.99 -2.02 12.15
C THR A 703 -6.61 -2.98 11.01
N LEU A 704 -5.75 -3.96 11.30
CA LEU A 704 -5.63 -5.16 10.48
C LEU A 704 -6.94 -5.96 10.54
N PRO A 705 -7.42 -6.58 9.44
CA PRO A 705 -8.59 -7.44 9.50
C PRO A 705 -8.30 -8.70 10.33
N TYR A 706 -9.18 -8.99 11.29
CA TYR A 706 -9.17 -10.22 12.08
C TYR A 706 -9.34 -11.46 11.17
N PRO A 707 -8.66 -12.59 11.43
CA PRO A 707 -9.00 -13.86 10.82
C PRO A 707 -10.31 -14.37 11.46
N SER A 708 -11.39 -14.38 10.69
CA SER A 708 -12.65 -15.01 11.08
C SER A 708 -12.45 -16.52 11.19
N MET A 709 -12.58 -17.05 12.42
CA MET A 709 -12.68 -18.49 12.64
C MET A 709 -13.94 -19.04 11.96
N ILE A 710 -13.74 -20.03 11.09
CA ILE A 710 -14.79 -20.89 10.57
C ILE A 710 -15.28 -21.75 11.74
N CYS A 711 -16.51 -21.51 12.19
CA CYS A 711 -17.20 -22.38 13.13
C CYS A 711 -18.12 -23.31 12.33
N ASP A 712 -17.77 -24.59 12.30
CA ASP A 712 -18.65 -25.68 11.88
C ASP A 712 -19.92 -25.70 12.74
N ARG A 713 -21.09 -25.57 12.09
CA ARG A 713 -22.37 -25.99 12.67
C ARG A 713 -23.24 -26.64 11.59
N ASN A 714 -23.01 -27.94 11.39
CA ASN A 714 -24.00 -28.88 10.89
C ASN A 714 -24.37 -29.84 12.03
N CYS A 715 -25.56 -29.65 12.60
CA CYS A 715 -26.41 -30.61 13.34
C CYS A 715 -27.66 -29.81 13.80
N LEU A 716 -28.73 -29.73 13.01
CA LEU A 716 -29.83 -30.70 12.83
C LEU A 716 -30.99 -30.55 13.85
N PHE A 717 -32.21 -30.49 13.27
CA PHE A 717 -33.57 -30.80 13.79
C PHE A 717 -34.56 -29.69 14.26
N PHE A 718 -35.50 -29.37 13.34
CA PHE A 718 -36.99 -29.53 13.39
C PHE A 718 -37.99 -28.43 13.88
N HIS A 719 -39.09 -28.37 13.09
CA HIS A 719 -40.40 -27.68 13.21
C HIS A 719 -40.40 -26.15 13.05
N ASN A 720 -41.20 -25.51 12.18
CA ASN A 720 -42.46 -25.85 11.48
C ASN A 720 -42.40 -25.31 10.04
#